data_AF-A0A535RWE5-F1
#
_entry.id   AF-A0A535RWE5-F1
#
_cell.length_a   1.000
_cell.length_b   1.000
_cell.length_c   1.000
_cell.angle_alpha   90.00
_cell.angle_beta   90.00
_cell.angle_gamma   90.00
#
_symmetry.space_group_name_H-M   'P 1'
#
loop_
_entity.id
_entity.type
_entity.pdbx_description
1 polymer ?
#
loop_
_entity_poly.entity_id
_entity_poly.type
_entity_poly.pdbx_seq_one_letter_code
_entity_poly.pdbx_strand_id
1 'polypeptide(L)'
;MQSLVPEGDARPSADLSERPFVPPRRALLAGERLLRAIRRWAGLVGIAMIVGAVVSFGVSRVIPPEYRATAQLYLAPAPNATASVDIVGGQNLARSYAQLANSSVVLRAAMDDVGWTDLKTFRDLANSAWVRDTSIITVSFKHGNADFAARAANAIANAFIVQSRSLQSSLQGTAVQQLDEQIKQLQDDIKGLDVQIAATAQQAQKVQLDSQRQTKQQTLAQLLMTRDDISLAAARAQNTVSLWEAAVAPAEPDSPHVGLNTALGAIVAGLLVILAIGMLGYVEDRITDFDAMHEKLGITPLAEVYRAGPSETAAGMLFVRDAPMSPDAEAFRGLRTNILFASPDRRPRTILVTSALPLEGKSVVSANLALAFAQAGSPTVLIDADLRRPSQHRLFGLDSSKGLTTLLTADDPLGRLDAFSVAPNLHVVPSGPLPPDPAEFLSSARMSTLLELLAKRAPNATVIVDTSPTLAVTDAIALSAKVDACLVVVDAARTRTGSAIRTVESLRRVRARIVGGVVNKVRSTPAGYYGYYGPGDARKNASRASGIRLPFSSRWLLVPLIGIVVLGAGALFARAGQTVVPEAPRKTVSLERAIEELAAARAAWEGDLHDASSARSRLESADAYLADATAAGADATRVSSVAQDVARLRATLDAAPAKSALVVNLAKLDKAAMPTQIVIAGVTYALDSGTQKIWRIDTDGSATAVIQKGLAGIGSPQRMAVAGDVLYVLDDGGKIFKWQRETLTPLSVADRRYKDVAQFVVVANSMYVLDKTSAQVWRYQLVVGGFAAPVALLDQPVPGTPRSLAVDSDIWIVTTDAQVLRYHINAGATTASRVPFDIHWTADAALPIDLQVRDGDSRLFLLDDRARRFIVVDRDGREIARIATAPELPRPIAFAISGDGILSANEGTIQRTPIPK
;
A
#
# COMPACT_ATOMS: atom_id res chain seq x y z
N MET A 1 -68.20 -7.07 1.02
CA MET A 1 -68.86 -7.16 -0.30
C MET A 1 -68.06 -6.29 -1.26
N GLN A 2 -67.16 -6.91 -2.04
CA GLN A 2 -67.28 -7.10 -3.51
C GLN A 2 -67.03 -5.78 -4.28
N SER A 3 -65.83 -5.53 -4.82
CA SER A 3 -65.29 -5.98 -6.14
C SER A 3 -65.87 -5.15 -7.31
N LEU A 4 -65.10 -4.47 -8.19
CA LEU A 4 -64.40 -5.04 -9.36
C LEU A 4 -63.66 -3.94 -10.17
N VAL A 5 -62.66 -4.41 -10.93
CA VAL A 5 -61.67 -3.79 -11.86
C VAL A 5 -62.30 -3.52 -13.25
N PRO A 6 -61.75 -2.68 -14.18
CA PRO A 6 -60.83 -3.18 -15.23
C PRO A 6 -59.69 -2.24 -15.70
N GLU A 7 -58.58 -2.90 -16.11
CA GLU A 7 -57.64 -2.71 -17.25
C GLU A 7 -57.67 -1.37 -18.03
N GLY A 8 -56.57 -0.74 -18.45
CA GLY A 8 -55.29 -1.27 -18.94
C GLY A 8 -55.18 -0.93 -20.43
N ASP A 9 -54.45 0.14 -20.79
CA ASP A 9 -54.05 0.39 -22.19
C ASP A 9 -52.67 1.05 -22.25
N ALA A 10 -51.73 0.29 -22.81
CA ALA A 10 -50.32 0.61 -22.93
C ALA A 10 -50.07 1.54 -24.13
N ARG A 11 -49.25 2.58 -23.94
CA ARG A 11 -48.60 3.33 -25.03
C ARG A 11 -47.08 3.11 -24.98
N PRO A 12 -46.38 3.07 -26.13
CA PRO A 12 -45.01 2.58 -26.22
C PRO A 12 -44.00 3.57 -25.65
N SER A 13 -42.97 3.03 -24.99
CA SER A 13 -41.80 3.75 -24.49
C SER A 13 -41.02 4.41 -25.62
N ALA A 14 -40.87 5.73 -25.54
CA ALA A 14 -39.90 6.47 -26.34
C ALA A 14 -38.48 6.07 -25.93
N ASP A 15 -37.71 5.67 -26.94
CA ASP A 15 -36.31 5.28 -26.92
C ASP A 15 -35.43 6.37 -26.27
N LEU A 16 -34.73 6.00 -25.20
CA LEU A 16 -33.81 6.85 -24.43
C LEU A 16 -32.33 6.57 -24.77
N SER A 17 -32.02 5.96 -25.91
CA SER A 17 -30.65 5.53 -26.22
C SER A 17 -29.77 6.55 -26.95
N GLU A 18 -30.26 7.72 -27.36
CA GLU A 18 -29.43 8.73 -28.03
C GLU A 18 -29.39 10.08 -27.28
N ARG A 19 -28.57 10.15 -26.23
CA ARG A 19 -27.96 11.43 -25.81
C ARG A 19 -26.45 11.30 -25.88
N PRO A 20 -25.74 12.15 -26.65
CA PRO A 20 -24.28 12.14 -26.67
C PRO A 20 -23.77 12.44 -25.26
N PHE A 21 -22.86 11.59 -24.78
CA PHE A 21 -22.20 11.74 -23.49
C PHE A 21 -21.39 13.05 -23.49
N VAL A 22 -21.94 14.11 -22.90
CA VAL A 22 -21.21 15.35 -22.63
C VAL A 22 -20.48 15.16 -21.30
N PRO A 23 -19.14 15.03 -21.28
CA PRO A 23 -18.42 14.85 -20.02
C PRO A 23 -18.62 16.09 -19.13
N PRO A 24 -18.73 15.92 -17.80
CA PRO A 24 -18.94 17.03 -16.89
C PRO A 24 -17.79 18.06 -17.02
N ARG A 25 -18.09 19.37 -17.04
CA ARG A 25 -17.11 20.48 -17.21
C ARG A 25 -15.84 20.36 -16.33
N ARG A 26 -15.91 19.65 -15.20
CA ARG A 26 -14.75 19.37 -14.33
C ARG A 26 -13.72 18.42 -14.95
N ALA A 27 -14.13 17.46 -15.79
CA ALA A 27 -13.22 16.53 -16.46
C ALA A 27 -12.42 17.21 -17.59
N LEU A 28 -13.06 18.12 -18.33
CA LEU A 28 -12.40 18.92 -19.39
C LEU A 28 -11.32 19.84 -18.80
N LEU A 29 -11.61 20.51 -17.68
CA LEU A 29 -10.65 21.37 -16.98
C LEU A 29 -9.47 20.58 -16.37
N ALA A 30 -9.69 19.33 -15.96
CA ALA A 30 -8.63 18.45 -15.48
C ALA A 30 -7.69 18.00 -16.62
N GLY A 31 -8.24 17.71 -17.80
CA GLY A 31 -7.48 17.33 -19.00
C GLY A 31 -6.53 18.43 -19.48
N GLU A 32 -7.00 19.68 -19.54
CA GLU A 32 -6.16 20.81 -19.96
C GLU A 32 -5.03 21.14 -18.97
N ARG A 33 -5.25 20.91 -17.67
CA ARG A 33 -4.22 21.06 -16.63
C ARG A 33 -3.17 19.97 -16.75
N LEU A 34 -3.58 18.73 -16.97
CA LEU A 34 -2.67 17.60 -17.17
C LEU A 34 -1.84 17.79 -18.44
N LEU A 35 -2.44 18.23 -19.55
CA LEU A 35 -1.72 18.49 -20.81
C LEU A 35 -0.67 19.60 -20.67
N ARG A 36 -0.98 20.69 -19.96
CA ARG A 36 0.01 21.75 -19.68
C ARG A 36 1.13 21.26 -18.78
N ALA A 37 0.82 20.44 -17.77
CA ALA A 37 1.81 19.84 -16.90
C ALA A 37 2.71 18.84 -17.67
N ILE A 38 2.14 17.95 -18.48
CA ILE A 38 2.89 17.01 -19.33
C ILE A 38 3.79 17.78 -20.29
N ARG A 39 3.30 18.82 -20.97
CA ARG A 39 4.10 19.62 -21.91
C ARG A 39 5.29 20.31 -21.22
N ARG A 40 5.10 20.77 -19.99
CA ARG A 40 6.17 21.34 -19.16
C ARG A 40 7.23 20.31 -18.76
N TRP A 41 6.83 19.06 -18.58
CA TRP A 41 7.70 17.97 -18.11
C TRP A 41 8.00 16.92 -19.19
N ALA A 42 7.79 17.25 -20.47
CA ALA A 42 7.97 16.31 -21.58
C ALA A 42 9.38 15.70 -21.63
N GLY A 43 10.40 16.48 -21.23
CA GLY A 43 11.76 15.97 -21.11
C GLY A 43 11.93 14.85 -20.07
N LEU A 44 11.23 14.92 -18.93
CA LEU A 44 11.26 13.85 -17.92
C LEU A 44 10.55 12.58 -18.41
N VAL A 45 9.41 12.74 -19.08
CA VAL A 45 8.68 11.60 -19.67
C VAL A 45 9.57 10.92 -20.71
N GLY A 46 10.25 11.69 -21.57
CA GLY A 46 11.20 11.15 -22.54
C GLY A 46 12.37 10.39 -21.90
N ILE A 47 12.98 10.94 -20.85
CA ILE A 47 14.06 10.26 -20.11
C ILE A 47 13.55 8.94 -19.50
N ALA A 48 12.37 8.94 -18.88
CA ALA A 48 11.80 7.74 -18.28
C ALA A 48 11.52 6.65 -19.32
N MET A 49 11.00 7.02 -20.50
CA MET A 49 10.82 6.09 -21.61
C MET A 49 12.15 5.46 -22.07
N ILE A 50 13.21 6.26 -22.17
CA ILE A 50 14.55 5.77 -22.54
C ILE A 50 15.08 4.80 -21.48
N VAL A 51 14.98 5.15 -20.19
CA VAL A 51 15.40 4.27 -19.10
C VAL A 51 14.61 2.96 -19.11
N GLY A 52 13.28 3.03 -19.28
CA GLY A 52 12.42 1.86 -19.40
C GLY A 52 12.79 0.96 -20.59
N ALA A 53 13.14 1.56 -21.73
CA ALA A 53 13.63 0.84 -22.91
C ALA A 53 14.97 0.14 -22.63
N VAL A 54 15.95 0.84 -22.07
CA VAL A 54 17.29 0.31 -21.77
C VAL A 54 17.22 -0.84 -20.76
N VAL A 55 16.43 -0.68 -19.70
CA VAL A 55 16.18 -1.72 -18.70
C VAL A 55 15.53 -2.94 -19.34
N SER A 56 14.45 -2.75 -20.09
CA SER A 56 13.70 -3.86 -20.70
C SER A 56 14.53 -4.60 -21.77
N PHE A 57 15.32 -3.87 -22.55
CA PHE A 57 16.30 -4.43 -23.48
C PHE A 57 17.36 -5.25 -22.74
N GLY A 58 17.91 -4.71 -21.65
CA GLY A 58 18.88 -5.43 -20.81
C GLY A 58 18.33 -6.73 -20.24
N VAL A 59 17.14 -6.69 -19.61
CA VAL A 59 16.47 -7.89 -19.07
C VAL A 59 16.21 -8.90 -20.19
N SER A 60 15.66 -8.45 -21.33
CA SER A 60 15.32 -9.33 -22.45
C SER A 60 16.55 -9.98 -23.09
N ARG A 61 17.76 -9.43 -22.89
CA ARG A 61 19.01 -10.06 -23.37
C ARG A 61 19.61 -11.06 -22.38
N VAL A 62 19.21 -10.99 -21.11
CA VAL A 62 19.71 -11.89 -20.06
C VAL A 62 18.83 -13.14 -19.92
N ILE A 63 17.55 -13.05 -20.31
CA ILE A 63 16.65 -14.21 -20.35
C ILE A 63 17.18 -15.23 -21.38
N PRO A 64 17.37 -16.51 -21.01
CA PRO A 64 17.86 -17.52 -21.93
C PRO A 64 16.89 -17.70 -23.11
N PRO A 65 17.41 -17.86 -24.34
CA PRO A 65 16.57 -18.05 -25.51
C PRO A 65 15.84 -19.39 -25.45
N GLU A 66 14.53 -19.38 -25.70
CA GLU A 66 13.75 -20.59 -25.94
C GLU A 66 13.50 -20.78 -27.43
N TYR A 67 13.76 -21.98 -27.92
CA TYR A 67 13.52 -22.37 -29.30
C TYR A 67 12.32 -23.31 -29.37
N ARG A 68 11.48 -23.14 -30.39
CA ARG A 68 10.35 -24.01 -30.69
C ARG A 68 10.57 -24.66 -32.05
N ALA A 69 10.62 -25.98 -32.09
CA ALA A 69 10.65 -26.75 -33.33
C ALA A 69 9.31 -27.47 -33.53
N THR A 70 8.84 -27.58 -34.78
CA THR A 70 7.52 -28.15 -35.11
C THR A 70 7.65 -29.18 -36.22
N ALA A 71 7.14 -30.39 -35.99
CA ALA A 71 6.97 -31.45 -36.99
C ALA A 71 5.50 -31.49 -37.44
N GLN A 72 5.27 -31.82 -38.71
CA GLN A 72 3.94 -31.92 -39.31
C GLN A 72 3.64 -33.38 -39.71
N LEU A 73 2.51 -33.89 -39.25
CA LEU A 73 2.00 -35.21 -39.53
C LEU A 73 0.75 -35.11 -40.40
N TYR A 74 0.66 -35.92 -41.45
CA TYR A 74 -0.51 -36.00 -42.32
C TYR A 74 -1.34 -37.24 -41.99
N LEU A 75 -2.66 -37.05 -41.81
CA LEU A 75 -3.65 -38.11 -41.67
C LEU A 75 -4.33 -38.37 -43.02
N ALA A 76 -4.08 -39.53 -43.61
CA ALA A 76 -4.76 -39.96 -44.82
C ALA A 76 -6.17 -40.50 -44.49
N PRO A 77 -7.22 -40.13 -45.24
CA PRO A 77 -8.55 -40.73 -45.09
C PRO A 77 -8.55 -42.21 -45.53
N ALA A 78 -9.45 -43.00 -44.96
CA ALA A 78 -9.57 -44.43 -45.30
C ALA A 78 -10.04 -44.62 -46.77
N PRO A 79 -9.56 -45.63 -47.52
CA PRO A 79 -9.70 -45.66 -48.98
C PRO A 79 -11.12 -45.75 -49.58
N ASN A 80 -12.18 -45.93 -48.77
CA ASN A 80 -13.53 -46.25 -49.27
C ASN A 80 -14.67 -45.39 -48.67
N ALA A 81 -14.37 -44.21 -48.13
CA ALA A 81 -15.42 -43.33 -47.60
C ALA A 81 -15.92 -42.34 -48.67
N THR A 82 -17.24 -42.25 -48.81
CA THR A 82 -17.92 -41.29 -49.71
C THR A 82 -17.63 -39.85 -49.26
N ALA A 83 -17.16 -39.03 -50.21
CA ALA A 83 -16.55 -37.71 -49.98
C ALA A 83 -17.35 -36.68 -49.14
N SER A 84 -18.64 -36.88 -48.89
CA SER A 84 -19.48 -35.98 -48.08
C SER A 84 -19.54 -36.32 -46.58
N VAL A 85 -19.12 -37.53 -46.16
CA VAL A 85 -19.14 -37.97 -44.75
C VAL A 85 -17.76 -37.81 -44.07
N ASP A 86 -16.71 -37.61 -44.85
CA ASP A 86 -15.31 -37.62 -44.38
C ASP A 86 -14.81 -36.35 -43.70
N ILE A 87 -15.39 -35.17 -43.97
CA ILE A 87 -14.87 -33.93 -43.37
C ILE A 87 -15.19 -33.87 -41.87
N VAL A 88 -16.40 -34.26 -41.47
CA VAL A 88 -16.83 -34.26 -40.06
C VAL A 88 -16.24 -35.46 -39.29
N GLY A 89 -16.13 -36.63 -39.95
CA GLY A 89 -15.46 -37.81 -39.38
C GLY A 89 -13.96 -37.61 -39.18
N GLY A 90 -13.28 -37.01 -40.18
CA GLY A 90 -11.86 -36.66 -40.12
C GLY A 90 -11.53 -35.62 -39.04
N GLN A 91 -12.42 -34.65 -38.80
CA GLN A 91 -12.25 -33.66 -37.73
C GLN A 91 -12.31 -34.26 -36.32
N ASN A 92 -13.25 -35.17 -36.08
CA ASN A 92 -13.35 -35.86 -34.79
C ASN A 92 -12.15 -36.80 -34.56
N LEU A 93 -11.71 -37.50 -35.61
CA LEU A 93 -10.51 -38.34 -35.56
C LEU A 93 -9.24 -37.50 -35.32
N ALA A 94 -9.03 -36.41 -36.04
CA ALA A 94 -7.84 -35.57 -35.86
C ALA A 94 -7.72 -34.99 -34.44
N ARG A 95 -8.85 -34.62 -33.81
CA ARG A 95 -8.88 -34.15 -32.41
C ARG A 95 -8.53 -35.28 -31.42
N SER A 96 -9.10 -36.48 -31.62
CA SER A 96 -8.77 -37.65 -30.80
C SER A 96 -7.31 -38.08 -30.98
N TYR A 97 -6.77 -37.96 -32.19
CA TYR A 97 -5.38 -38.30 -32.51
C TYR A 97 -4.40 -37.27 -31.94
N ALA A 98 -4.72 -35.98 -31.95
CA ALA A 98 -3.92 -34.95 -31.27
C ALA A 98 -3.88 -35.15 -29.74
N GLN A 99 -4.99 -35.59 -29.13
CA GLN A 99 -5.01 -35.98 -27.72
C GLN A 99 -4.18 -37.23 -27.45
N LEU A 100 -4.21 -38.21 -28.37
CA LEU A 100 -3.39 -39.42 -28.27
C LEU A 100 -1.89 -39.11 -28.43
N ALA A 101 -1.51 -38.15 -29.26
CA ALA A 101 -0.12 -37.68 -29.39
C ALA A 101 0.43 -37.10 -28.09
N ASN A 102 -0.43 -36.47 -27.26
CA ASN A 102 -0.06 -35.99 -25.92
C ASN A 102 -0.27 -37.03 -24.81
N SER A 103 -0.58 -38.29 -25.16
CA SER A 103 -0.76 -39.35 -24.17
C SER A 103 0.56 -39.73 -23.49
N SER A 104 0.49 -40.21 -22.25
CA SER A 104 1.67 -40.65 -21.50
C SER A 104 2.44 -41.78 -22.18
N VAL A 105 1.77 -42.62 -22.97
CA VAL A 105 2.40 -43.73 -23.70
C VAL A 105 3.31 -43.21 -24.80
N VAL A 106 2.82 -42.28 -25.62
CA VAL A 106 3.58 -41.66 -26.70
C VAL A 106 4.72 -40.80 -26.16
N LEU A 107 4.44 -39.97 -25.16
CA LEU A 107 5.45 -39.09 -24.58
C LEU A 107 6.58 -39.85 -23.88
N ARG A 108 6.30 -40.98 -23.21
CA ARG A 108 7.35 -41.83 -22.62
C ARG A 108 8.25 -42.47 -23.68
N ALA A 109 7.65 -43.02 -24.74
CA ALA A 109 8.43 -43.59 -25.84
C ALA A 109 9.33 -42.54 -26.53
N ALA A 110 8.85 -41.30 -26.66
CA ALA A 110 9.65 -40.20 -27.18
C ALA A 110 10.75 -39.74 -26.20
N MET A 111 10.47 -39.74 -24.89
CA MET A 111 11.46 -39.44 -23.85
C MET A 111 12.62 -40.45 -23.85
N ASP A 112 12.31 -41.73 -24.02
CA ASP A 112 13.31 -42.79 -24.07
C ASP A 112 14.25 -42.61 -25.28
N ASP A 113 13.73 -42.16 -26.43
CA ASP A 113 14.52 -41.90 -27.65
C ASP A 113 15.48 -40.69 -27.50
N VAL A 114 15.05 -39.65 -26.76
CA VAL A 114 15.87 -38.43 -26.56
C VAL A 114 16.63 -38.39 -25.23
N GLY A 115 16.55 -39.44 -24.42
CA GLY A 115 17.25 -39.55 -23.14
C GLY A 115 16.71 -38.63 -22.04
N TRP A 116 15.41 -38.36 -22.01
CA TRP A 116 14.76 -37.51 -20.99
C TRP A 116 14.05 -38.36 -19.91
N THR A 117 14.06 -37.92 -18.66
CA THR A 117 13.59 -38.73 -17.51
C THR A 117 12.30 -38.21 -16.86
N ASP A 118 12.05 -36.90 -16.87
CA ASP A 118 10.86 -36.32 -16.22
C ASP A 118 9.70 -36.11 -17.21
N LEU A 119 8.67 -36.93 -17.07
CA LEU A 119 7.45 -36.89 -17.89
C LEU A 119 6.63 -35.61 -17.68
N LYS A 120 6.65 -35.02 -16.48
CA LYS A 120 5.84 -33.82 -16.20
C LYS A 120 6.39 -32.63 -16.98
N THR A 121 7.67 -32.33 -16.82
CA THR A 121 8.33 -31.26 -17.56
C THR A 121 8.34 -31.52 -19.07
N PHE A 122 8.56 -32.76 -19.51
CA PHE A 122 8.52 -33.09 -20.94
C PHE A 122 7.16 -32.82 -21.57
N ARG A 123 6.07 -33.17 -20.86
CA ARG A 123 4.70 -32.88 -21.30
C ARG A 123 4.43 -31.38 -21.38
N ASP A 124 4.86 -30.61 -20.38
CA ASP A 124 4.62 -29.16 -20.34
C ASP A 124 5.34 -28.41 -21.48
N LEU A 125 6.46 -28.97 -21.97
CA LEU A 125 7.25 -28.43 -23.08
C LEU A 125 6.76 -28.92 -24.46
N ALA A 126 6.00 -30.01 -24.50
CA ALA A 126 5.41 -30.57 -25.71
C ALA A 126 4.02 -30.00 -25.97
N ASN A 127 3.71 -29.69 -27.23
CA ASN A 127 2.39 -29.27 -27.63
C ASN A 127 2.04 -29.88 -28.99
N SER A 128 1.05 -30.77 -29.00
CA SER A 128 0.45 -31.32 -30.21
C SER A 128 -0.90 -30.66 -30.48
N ALA A 129 -1.05 -30.01 -31.62
CA ALA A 129 -2.25 -29.27 -32.00
C ALA A 129 -2.72 -29.63 -33.42
N TRP A 130 -4.04 -29.72 -33.57
CA TRP A 130 -4.67 -29.85 -34.88
C TRP A 130 -4.75 -28.48 -35.57
N VAL A 131 -4.40 -28.45 -36.87
CA VAL A 131 -4.56 -27.26 -37.70
C VAL A 131 -5.97 -27.26 -38.28
N ARG A 132 -6.75 -26.23 -37.93
CA ARG A 132 -8.17 -26.14 -38.29
C ARG A 132 -8.38 -26.29 -39.80
N ASP A 133 -9.40 -27.05 -40.17
CA ASP A 133 -9.81 -27.32 -41.55
C ASP A 133 -8.76 -28.06 -42.41
N THR A 134 -7.82 -28.77 -41.78
CA THR A 134 -6.81 -29.59 -42.47
C THR A 134 -6.68 -30.98 -41.87
N SER A 135 -6.12 -31.94 -42.63
CA SER A 135 -5.74 -33.27 -42.11
C SER A 135 -4.33 -33.28 -41.51
N ILE A 136 -3.86 -32.14 -40.98
CA ILE A 136 -2.50 -31.97 -40.46
C ILE A 136 -2.54 -31.87 -38.93
N ILE A 137 -1.67 -32.66 -38.30
CA ILE A 137 -1.37 -32.57 -36.86
C ILE A 137 0.03 -31.99 -36.73
N THR A 138 0.16 -30.92 -35.97
CA THR A 138 1.45 -30.30 -35.64
C THR A 138 1.90 -30.79 -34.27
N VAL A 139 3.15 -31.20 -34.17
CA VAL A 139 3.80 -31.59 -32.92
C VAL A 139 4.95 -30.62 -32.71
N SER A 140 4.89 -29.84 -31.64
CA SER A 140 5.92 -28.86 -31.31
C SER A 140 6.56 -29.14 -29.96
N PHE A 141 7.84 -28.84 -29.83
CA PHE A 141 8.57 -28.97 -28.57
C PHE A 141 9.39 -27.71 -28.31
N LYS A 142 9.37 -27.23 -27.06
CA LYS A 142 10.14 -26.06 -26.62
C LYS A 142 11.38 -26.47 -25.83
N HIS A 143 12.53 -25.89 -26.15
CA HIS A 143 13.75 -26.11 -25.38
C HIS A 143 14.77 -24.97 -25.57
N GLY A 144 15.69 -24.79 -24.61
CA GLY A 144 16.78 -23.81 -24.72
C GLY A 144 17.85 -24.16 -25.78
N ASN A 145 17.75 -25.32 -26.42
CA ASN A 145 18.64 -25.78 -27.48
C ASN A 145 17.79 -26.15 -28.71
N ALA A 146 18.04 -25.47 -29.83
CA ALA A 146 17.30 -25.63 -31.08
C ALA A 146 17.37 -27.05 -31.65
N ASP A 147 18.54 -27.70 -31.60
CA ASP A 147 18.74 -29.07 -32.08
C ASP A 147 18.00 -30.08 -31.21
N PHE A 148 18.00 -29.88 -29.90
CA PHE A 148 17.25 -30.73 -28.99
C PHE A 148 15.74 -30.59 -29.21
N ALA A 149 15.24 -29.35 -29.37
CA ALA A 149 13.83 -29.10 -29.66
C ALA A 149 13.37 -29.82 -30.94
N ALA A 150 14.18 -29.77 -32.00
CA ALA A 150 13.88 -30.47 -33.26
C ALA A 150 13.87 -32.00 -33.09
N ARG A 151 14.88 -32.55 -32.42
CA ARG A 151 14.94 -34.00 -32.14
C ARG A 151 13.76 -34.47 -31.29
N ALA A 152 13.40 -33.75 -30.23
CA ALA A 152 12.27 -34.09 -29.37
C ALA A 152 10.93 -34.02 -30.10
N ALA A 153 10.69 -32.99 -30.93
CA ALA A 153 9.48 -32.91 -31.74
C ALA A 153 9.37 -34.07 -32.74
N ASN A 154 10.49 -34.44 -33.39
CA ASN A 154 10.55 -35.60 -34.28
C ASN A 154 10.37 -36.93 -33.55
N ALA A 155 10.95 -37.10 -32.36
CA ALA A 155 10.79 -38.29 -31.53
C ALA A 155 9.32 -38.48 -31.11
N ILE A 156 8.62 -37.41 -30.72
CA ILE A 156 7.19 -37.45 -30.40
C ILE A 156 6.38 -37.83 -31.65
N ALA A 157 6.68 -37.23 -32.81
CA ALA A 157 6.00 -37.55 -34.06
C ALA A 157 6.18 -39.02 -34.46
N ASN A 158 7.40 -39.57 -34.33
CA ASN A 158 7.71 -40.96 -34.64
C ASN A 158 7.06 -41.94 -33.66
N ALA A 159 7.15 -41.66 -32.35
CA ALA A 159 6.50 -42.46 -31.30
C ALA A 159 4.98 -42.50 -31.51
N PHE A 160 4.39 -41.38 -31.92
CA PHE A 160 2.97 -41.31 -32.26
C PHE A 160 2.61 -42.17 -33.47
N ILE A 161 3.40 -42.13 -34.55
CA ILE A 161 3.19 -42.97 -35.74
C ILE A 161 3.21 -44.45 -35.34
N VAL A 162 4.20 -44.88 -34.55
CA VAL A 162 4.32 -46.28 -34.08
C VAL A 162 3.11 -46.67 -33.23
N GLN A 163 2.72 -45.82 -32.27
CA GLN A 163 1.60 -46.11 -31.37
C GLN A 163 0.24 -46.11 -32.10
N SER A 164 0.05 -45.27 -33.11
CA SER A 164 -1.18 -45.26 -33.91
C SER A 164 -1.35 -46.56 -34.71
N ARG A 165 -0.25 -47.10 -35.25
CA ARG A 165 -0.25 -48.40 -35.95
C ARG A 165 -0.56 -49.56 -35.01
N SER A 166 0.03 -49.57 -33.81
CA SER A 166 -0.21 -50.64 -32.83
C SER A 166 -1.68 -50.66 -32.36
N LEU A 167 -2.26 -49.49 -32.09
CA LEU A 167 -3.67 -49.36 -31.68
C LEU A 167 -4.65 -49.81 -32.77
N GLN A 168 -4.38 -49.50 -34.04
CA GLN A 168 -5.21 -49.96 -35.15
C GLN A 168 -5.12 -51.48 -35.34
N SER A 169 -3.91 -52.04 -35.24
CA SER A 169 -3.70 -53.48 -35.35
C SER A 169 -4.41 -54.28 -34.25
N SER A 170 -4.48 -53.75 -33.02
CA SER A 170 -5.16 -54.42 -31.91
C SER A 170 -6.69 -54.36 -32.05
N LEU A 171 -7.24 -53.20 -32.40
CA LEU A 171 -8.69 -53.04 -32.61
C LEU A 171 -9.20 -53.94 -33.75
N GLN A 172 -8.45 -54.05 -34.83
CA GLN A 172 -8.80 -54.92 -35.96
C GLN A 172 -8.63 -56.40 -35.62
N GLY A 173 -7.58 -56.76 -34.87
CA GLY A 173 -7.38 -58.14 -34.39
C GLY A 173 -8.54 -58.63 -33.52
N THR A 174 -9.05 -57.77 -32.62
CA THR A 174 -10.22 -58.10 -31.80
C THR A 174 -11.50 -58.23 -32.62
N ALA A 175 -11.72 -57.38 -33.63
CA ALA A 175 -12.89 -57.48 -34.51
C ALA A 175 -12.91 -58.77 -35.34
N VAL A 176 -11.75 -59.19 -35.89
CA VAL A 176 -11.62 -60.45 -36.61
C VAL A 176 -11.81 -61.65 -35.68
N GLN A 177 -11.28 -61.59 -34.45
CA GLN A 177 -11.49 -62.65 -33.45
C GLN A 177 -12.96 -62.83 -33.08
N GLN A 178 -13.71 -61.73 -32.92
CA GLN A 178 -15.16 -61.79 -32.66
C GLN A 178 -15.93 -62.40 -33.84
N LEU A 179 -15.57 -62.05 -35.08
CA LEU A 179 -16.17 -62.66 -36.27
C LEU A 179 -15.85 -64.15 -36.37
N ASP A 180 -14.61 -64.55 -36.05
CA ASP A 180 -14.20 -65.96 -36.05
C ASP A 180 -14.99 -66.79 -35.04
N GLU A 181 -15.29 -66.23 -33.87
CA GLU A 181 -16.12 -66.87 -32.86
C GLU A 181 -17.58 -67.03 -33.32
N GLN A 182 -18.16 -65.99 -33.93
CA GLN A 182 -19.50 -66.06 -34.53
C GLN A 182 -19.57 -67.07 -35.69
N ILE A 183 -18.56 -67.08 -36.56
CA ILE A 183 -18.45 -68.04 -37.67
C ILE A 183 -18.41 -69.47 -37.11
N LYS A 184 -17.60 -69.72 -36.09
CA LYS A 184 -17.50 -71.04 -35.45
C LYS A 184 -18.85 -71.46 -34.86
N GLN A 185 -19.53 -70.56 -34.14
CA GLN A 185 -20.85 -70.82 -33.57
C GLN A 185 -21.89 -71.15 -34.65
N LEU A 186 -21.94 -70.39 -35.74
CA LEU A 186 -22.83 -70.66 -36.87
C LEU A 186 -22.52 -72.01 -37.55
N GLN A 187 -21.24 -72.36 -37.68
CA GLN A 187 -20.83 -73.65 -38.25
C GLN A 187 -21.29 -74.83 -37.37
N ASP A 188 -21.16 -74.72 -36.05
CA ASP A 188 -21.59 -75.76 -35.11
C ASP A 188 -23.11 -75.87 -35.07
N ASP A 189 -23.83 -74.75 -35.13
CA ASP A 189 -25.29 -74.70 -35.29
C ASP A 189 -25.78 -75.39 -36.56
N ILE A 190 -25.10 -75.16 -37.70
CA ILE A 190 -25.44 -75.80 -38.98
C ILE A 190 -25.23 -77.32 -38.88
N LYS A 191 -24.12 -77.78 -38.28
CA LYS A 191 -23.88 -79.21 -38.03
C LYS A 191 -24.96 -79.81 -37.13
N GLY A 192 -25.38 -79.10 -36.09
CA GLY A 192 -26.47 -79.53 -35.21
C GLY A 192 -27.80 -79.68 -35.95
N LEU A 193 -28.12 -78.73 -36.84
CA LEU A 193 -29.29 -78.81 -37.72
C LEU A 193 -29.19 -79.99 -38.69
N ASP A 194 -28.02 -80.25 -39.29
CA ASP A 194 -27.81 -81.40 -40.18
C ASP A 194 -28.13 -82.74 -39.49
N VAL A 195 -27.73 -82.89 -38.23
CA VAL A 195 -28.05 -84.07 -37.42
C VAL A 195 -29.56 -84.16 -37.13
N GLN A 196 -30.22 -83.05 -36.80
CA GLN A 196 -31.67 -83.02 -36.55
C GLN A 196 -32.49 -83.31 -37.82
N ILE A 197 -32.07 -82.81 -38.98
CA ILE A 197 -32.67 -83.08 -40.28
C ILE A 197 -32.56 -84.57 -40.62
N ALA A 198 -31.43 -85.22 -40.32
CA ALA A 198 -31.24 -86.66 -40.54
C ALA A 198 -32.11 -87.54 -39.62
N ALA A 199 -32.38 -87.10 -38.39
CA ALA A 199 -33.16 -87.85 -37.41
C ALA A 199 -34.69 -87.69 -37.52
N THR A 200 -35.18 -86.69 -38.27
CA THR A 200 -36.61 -86.35 -38.34
C THR A 200 -37.32 -87.11 -39.46
N ALA A 201 -38.33 -87.93 -39.13
CA ALA A 201 -39.11 -88.71 -40.09
C ALA A 201 -40.29 -87.95 -40.73
N GLN A 202 -40.80 -86.87 -40.09
CA GLN A 202 -41.91 -86.06 -40.63
C GLN A 202 -41.44 -85.04 -41.67
N GLN A 203 -42.02 -85.12 -42.88
CA GLN A 203 -41.63 -84.27 -44.02
C GLN A 203 -41.86 -82.77 -43.78
N ALA A 204 -42.94 -82.39 -43.09
CA ALA A 204 -43.24 -80.99 -42.82
C ALA A 204 -42.19 -80.32 -41.90
N GLN A 205 -41.74 -81.04 -40.87
CA GLN A 205 -40.72 -80.56 -39.93
C GLN A 205 -39.33 -80.51 -40.58
N LYS A 206 -39.04 -81.45 -41.50
CA LYS A 206 -37.80 -81.49 -42.27
C LYS A 206 -37.61 -80.23 -43.14
N VAL A 207 -38.66 -79.81 -43.86
CA VAL A 207 -38.63 -78.59 -44.70
C VAL A 207 -38.37 -77.33 -43.87
N GLN A 208 -38.92 -77.25 -42.66
CA GLN A 208 -38.69 -76.13 -41.75
C GLN A 208 -37.23 -76.06 -41.29
N LEU A 209 -36.62 -77.20 -40.94
CA LEU A 209 -35.21 -77.27 -40.54
C LEU A 209 -34.27 -76.99 -41.72
N ASP A 210 -34.59 -77.47 -42.93
CA ASP A 210 -33.83 -77.17 -44.15
C ASP A 210 -33.85 -75.66 -44.47
N SER A 211 -35.00 -74.99 -44.29
CA SER A 211 -35.09 -73.53 -44.44
C SER A 211 -34.22 -72.79 -43.42
N GLN A 212 -34.20 -73.23 -42.15
CA GLN A 212 -33.33 -72.64 -41.12
C GLN A 212 -31.85 -72.83 -41.44
N ARG A 213 -31.46 -74.02 -41.93
CA ARG A 213 -30.11 -74.32 -42.39
C ARG A 213 -29.69 -73.40 -43.52
N GLN A 214 -30.54 -73.19 -44.52
CA GLN A 214 -30.26 -72.32 -45.66
C GLN A 214 -30.05 -70.86 -45.23
N THR A 215 -30.87 -70.33 -44.31
CA THR A 215 -30.68 -68.97 -43.76
C THR A 215 -29.35 -68.85 -43.03
N LYS A 216 -28.99 -69.82 -42.18
CA LYS A 216 -27.69 -69.81 -41.48
C LYS A 216 -26.50 -69.91 -42.45
N GLN A 217 -26.62 -70.67 -43.54
CA GLN A 217 -25.59 -70.74 -44.58
C GLN A 217 -25.39 -69.40 -45.30
N GLN A 218 -26.48 -68.65 -45.56
CA GLN A 218 -26.39 -67.32 -46.15
C GLN A 218 -25.70 -66.33 -45.20
N THR A 219 -26.05 -66.35 -43.91
CA THR A 219 -25.38 -65.52 -42.89
C THR A 219 -23.90 -65.89 -42.77
N LEU A 220 -23.56 -67.18 -42.79
CA LEU A 220 -22.17 -67.63 -42.75
C LEU A 220 -21.36 -67.10 -43.95
N ALA A 221 -21.92 -67.16 -45.17
CA ALA A 221 -21.26 -66.61 -46.36
C ALA A 221 -21.03 -65.09 -46.25
N GLN A 222 -22.01 -64.35 -45.72
CA GLN A 222 -21.89 -62.91 -45.48
C GLN A 222 -20.82 -62.57 -44.43
N LEU A 223 -20.73 -63.35 -43.34
CA LEU A 223 -19.72 -63.14 -42.30
C LEU A 223 -18.31 -63.46 -42.80
N LEU A 224 -18.15 -64.51 -43.61
CA LEU A 224 -16.86 -64.84 -44.23
C LEU A 224 -16.39 -63.72 -45.17
N MET A 225 -17.29 -63.19 -46.01
CA MET A 225 -16.98 -62.03 -46.86
C MET A 225 -16.60 -60.80 -46.03
N THR A 226 -17.36 -60.52 -44.96
CA THR A 226 -17.09 -59.38 -44.07
C THR A 226 -15.72 -59.52 -43.37
N ARG A 227 -15.37 -60.73 -42.94
CA ARG A 227 -14.07 -61.03 -42.33
C ARG A 227 -12.92 -60.79 -43.31
N ASP A 228 -13.05 -61.31 -44.53
CA ASP A 228 -12.03 -61.15 -45.57
C ASP A 228 -11.86 -59.68 -45.95
N ASP A 229 -12.96 -58.92 -46.08
CA ASP A 229 -12.94 -57.48 -46.33
C ASP A 229 -12.23 -56.69 -45.21
N ILE A 230 -12.52 -56.99 -43.93
CA ILE A 230 -11.85 -56.35 -42.79
C ILE A 230 -10.36 -56.70 -42.77
N SER A 231 -9.99 -57.95 -43.06
CA SER A 231 -8.59 -58.38 -43.11
C SER A 231 -7.80 -57.71 -44.24
N LEU A 232 -8.43 -57.52 -45.40
CA LEU A 232 -7.84 -56.85 -46.55
C LEU A 232 -7.75 -55.34 -46.32
N ALA A 233 -8.76 -54.74 -45.68
CA ALA A 233 -8.73 -53.35 -45.24
C ALA A 233 -7.63 -53.11 -44.20
N ALA A 234 -7.42 -54.06 -43.28
CA ALA A 234 -6.32 -54.02 -42.30
C ALA A 234 -4.94 -54.02 -42.96
N ALA A 235 -4.75 -54.85 -43.99
CA ALA A 235 -3.51 -54.87 -44.77
C ALA A 235 -3.25 -53.54 -45.51
N ARG A 236 -4.31 -52.83 -45.92
CA ARG A 236 -4.22 -51.52 -46.61
C ARG A 236 -4.11 -50.32 -45.66
N ALA A 237 -4.60 -50.42 -44.43
CA ALA A 237 -4.64 -49.34 -43.44
C ALA A 237 -3.27 -48.97 -42.83
N GLN A 238 -2.21 -49.72 -43.15
CA GLN A 238 -0.86 -49.52 -42.59
C GLN A 238 -0.22 -48.14 -42.86
N ASN A 239 -0.81 -47.30 -43.73
CA ASN A 239 -0.30 -45.99 -44.15
C ASN A 239 -1.16 -44.77 -43.72
N THR A 240 -1.97 -44.86 -42.66
CA THR A 240 -2.92 -43.80 -42.27
C THR A 240 -2.27 -42.53 -41.68
N VAL A 241 -1.15 -42.66 -40.96
CA VAL A 241 -0.40 -41.53 -40.38
C VAL A 241 1.01 -41.53 -40.94
N SER A 242 1.40 -40.45 -41.61
CA SER A 242 2.74 -40.29 -42.19
C SER A 242 3.37 -38.96 -41.78
N LEU A 243 4.69 -38.95 -41.61
CA LEU A 243 5.45 -37.73 -41.37
C LEU A 243 5.51 -36.94 -42.68
N TRP A 244 4.89 -35.77 -42.70
CA TRP A 244 4.87 -34.89 -43.86
C TRP A 244 6.10 -33.99 -43.89
N GLU A 245 6.39 -33.33 -42.76
CA GLU A 245 7.54 -32.47 -42.60
C GLU A 245 8.19 -32.71 -41.25
N ALA A 246 9.47 -33.06 -41.23
CA ALA A 246 10.23 -33.23 -40.00
C ALA A 246 10.54 -31.86 -39.37
N ALA A 247 10.57 -31.80 -38.05
CA ALA A 247 11.01 -30.62 -37.32
C ALA A 247 12.49 -30.32 -37.63
N VAL A 248 12.76 -29.06 -37.99
CA VAL A 248 14.10 -28.52 -38.20
C VAL A 248 14.44 -27.57 -37.04
N ALA A 249 15.72 -27.49 -36.68
CA ALA A 249 16.20 -26.56 -35.66
C ALA A 249 15.98 -25.10 -36.12
N PRO A 250 15.19 -24.29 -35.40
CA PRO A 250 14.95 -22.89 -35.78
C PRO A 250 16.22 -22.06 -35.61
N ALA A 251 16.48 -21.17 -36.57
CA ALA A 251 17.65 -20.28 -36.55
C ALA A 251 17.52 -19.12 -35.56
N GLU A 252 16.29 -18.71 -35.25
CA GLU A 252 15.98 -17.64 -34.30
C GLU A 252 15.15 -18.18 -33.12
N PRO A 253 15.33 -17.62 -31.91
CA PRO A 253 14.55 -18.02 -30.74
C PRO A 253 13.09 -17.54 -30.81
N ASP A 254 12.16 -18.38 -30.34
CA ASP A 254 10.72 -18.07 -30.20
C ASP A 254 10.49 -17.04 -29.08
N SER A 255 11.36 -17.02 -28.08
CA SER A 255 11.35 -16.00 -27.02
C SER A 255 12.75 -15.78 -26.44
N PRO A 256 13.07 -14.59 -25.89
CA PRO A 256 12.21 -13.41 -25.70
C PRO A 256 12.11 -12.48 -26.93
N HIS A 257 10.95 -11.82 -27.09
CA HIS A 257 10.70 -10.83 -28.15
C HIS A 257 11.32 -9.48 -27.81
N VAL A 258 12.63 -9.33 -28.03
CA VAL A 258 13.42 -8.16 -27.57
C VAL A 258 12.83 -6.82 -28.02
N GLY A 259 12.38 -6.70 -29.28
CA GLY A 259 11.80 -5.46 -29.80
C GLY A 259 10.49 -5.06 -29.12
N LEU A 260 9.57 -6.02 -28.98
CA LEU A 260 8.27 -5.79 -28.34
C LEU A 260 8.42 -5.46 -26.86
N ASN A 261 9.26 -6.19 -26.14
CA ASN A 261 9.52 -5.96 -24.72
C ASN A 261 10.15 -4.58 -24.48
N THR A 262 11.08 -4.16 -25.33
CA THR A 262 11.71 -2.84 -25.25
C THR A 262 10.69 -1.72 -25.43
N ALA A 263 9.80 -1.85 -26.41
CA ALA A 263 8.72 -0.88 -26.65
C ALA A 263 7.73 -0.80 -25.49
N LEU A 264 7.30 -1.95 -24.96
CA LEU A 264 6.44 -2.03 -23.78
C LEU A 264 7.08 -1.37 -22.55
N GLY A 265 8.36 -1.65 -22.30
CA GLY A 265 9.12 -1.06 -21.19
C GLY A 265 9.17 0.47 -21.26
N ALA A 266 9.37 1.02 -22.46
CA ALA A 266 9.34 2.46 -22.68
C ALA A 266 7.96 3.07 -22.35
N ILE A 267 6.89 2.49 -22.88
CA ILE A 267 5.52 2.98 -22.70
C ILE A 267 5.12 2.97 -21.22
N VAL A 268 5.36 1.86 -20.52
CA VAL A 268 5.01 1.71 -19.11
C VAL A 268 5.74 2.74 -18.24
N ALA A 269 7.04 2.95 -18.46
CA ALA A 269 7.81 3.94 -17.72
C ALA A 269 7.31 5.38 -17.96
N GLY A 270 6.94 5.72 -19.21
CA GLY A 270 6.34 7.01 -19.54
C GLY A 270 5.01 7.25 -18.83
N LEU A 271 4.12 6.24 -18.83
CA LEU A 271 2.81 6.32 -18.18
C LEU A 271 2.92 6.50 -16.65
N LEU A 272 3.86 5.83 -16.00
CA LEU A 272 4.08 5.98 -14.55
C LEU A 272 4.50 7.40 -14.16
N VAL A 273 5.35 8.05 -14.97
CA VAL A 273 5.75 9.43 -14.73
C VAL A 273 4.59 10.40 -14.97
N ILE A 274 3.78 10.18 -16.01
CA ILE A 274 2.57 10.98 -16.25
C ILE A 274 1.60 10.87 -15.06
N LEU A 275 1.40 9.66 -14.56
CA LEU A 275 0.56 9.41 -13.38
C LEU A 275 1.10 10.13 -12.14
N ALA A 276 2.41 10.06 -11.89
CA ALA A 276 3.05 10.74 -10.76
C ALA A 276 2.93 12.27 -10.85
N ILE A 277 3.09 12.85 -12.05
CA ILE A 277 2.87 14.28 -12.29
C ILE A 277 1.42 14.66 -11.98
N GLY A 278 0.45 13.86 -12.43
CA GLY A 278 -0.97 14.08 -12.11
C GLY A 278 -1.25 14.01 -10.61
N MET A 279 -0.65 13.06 -9.90
CA MET A 279 -0.82 12.88 -8.46
C MET A 279 -0.21 14.04 -7.65
N LEU A 280 0.99 14.51 -8.01
CA LEU A 280 1.62 15.67 -7.36
C LEU A 280 0.79 16.96 -7.57
N GLY A 281 0.17 17.13 -8.74
CA GLY A 281 -0.71 18.26 -9.03
C GLY A 281 -1.97 18.32 -8.18
N TYR A 282 -2.43 17.19 -7.62
CA TYR A 282 -3.60 17.12 -6.74
C TYR A 282 -3.28 17.47 -5.27
N VAL A 283 -2.01 17.42 -4.87
CA VAL A 283 -1.59 17.60 -3.47
C VAL A 283 -1.44 19.08 -3.08
N GLU A 284 -1.24 19.98 -4.04
CA GLU A 284 -0.91 21.39 -3.79
C GLU A 284 -2.02 22.37 -4.23
N ASP A 285 -3.13 22.39 -3.48
CA ASP A 285 -4.19 23.39 -3.64
C ASP A 285 -4.11 24.50 -2.57
N ARG A 286 -3.16 25.43 -2.75
CA ARG A 286 -2.94 26.61 -1.90
C ARG A 286 -3.10 27.92 -2.68
N ILE A 287 -3.26 29.03 -1.95
CA ILE A 287 -3.20 30.40 -2.51
C ILE A 287 -1.78 30.92 -2.32
N THR A 288 -0.99 30.97 -3.39
CA THR A 288 0.47 31.24 -3.31
C THR A 288 0.88 32.65 -3.72
N ASP A 289 0.06 33.31 -4.53
CA ASP A 289 0.37 34.56 -5.22
C ASP A 289 -0.92 35.33 -5.55
N PHE A 290 -0.76 36.52 -6.12
CA PHE A 290 -1.85 37.37 -6.58
C PHE A 290 -2.77 36.72 -7.61
N ASP A 291 -2.20 36.02 -8.60
CA ASP A 291 -2.99 35.39 -9.67
C ASP A 291 -3.91 34.32 -9.08
N ALA A 292 -3.38 33.49 -8.18
CA ALA A 292 -4.16 32.49 -7.46
C ALA A 292 -5.26 33.14 -6.59
N MET A 293 -5.00 34.29 -5.97
CA MET A 293 -6.00 34.99 -5.17
C MET A 293 -7.14 35.53 -6.03
N HIS A 294 -6.81 36.14 -7.17
CA HIS A 294 -7.80 36.67 -8.10
C HIS A 294 -8.61 35.55 -8.78
N GLU A 295 -7.94 34.55 -9.35
CA GLU A 295 -8.57 33.45 -10.09
C GLU A 295 -9.44 32.57 -9.17
N LYS A 296 -8.93 32.21 -7.97
CA LYS A 296 -9.60 31.23 -7.12
C LYS A 296 -10.60 31.83 -6.14
N LEU A 297 -10.38 33.05 -5.66
CA LEU A 297 -11.25 33.70 -4.66
C LEU A 297 -12.14 34.81 -5.23
N GLY A 298 -11.80 35.35 -6.41
CA GLY A 298 -12.52 36.47 -7.02
C GLY A 298 -12.50 37.72 -6.14
N ILE A 299 -11.38 37.99 -5.46
CA ILE A 299 -11.14 39.21 -4.68
C ILE A 299 -9.86 39.90 -5.17
N THR A 300 -9.76 41.21 -5.00
CA THR A 300 -8.63 42.00 -5.50
C THR A 300 -7.38 41.78 -4.65
N PRO A 301 -6.24 41.37 -5.23
CA PRO A 301 -4.95 41.37 -4.55
C PRO A 301 -4.47 42.79 -4.26
N LEU A 302 -4.18 43.10 -3.00
CA LEU A 302 -3.75 44.44 -2.57
C LEU A 302 -2.28 44.52 -2.16
N ALA A 303 -1.70 43.45 -1.62
CA ALA A 303 -0.28 43.42 -1.25
C ALA A 303 0.27 41.98 -1.11
N GLU A 304 1.52 41.80 -1.53
CA GLU A 304 2.35 40.62 -1.20
C GLU A 304 3.34 41.04 -0.12
N VAL A 305 3.33 40.32 0.99
CA VAL A 305 4.30 40.52 2.08
C VAL A 305 5.24 39.32 2.09
N TYR A 306 6.53 39.57 1.97
CA TYR A 306 7.52 38.51 1.85
C TYR A 306 7.91 37.96 3.22
N ARG A 307 8.32 36.70 3.26
CA ARG A 307 8.88 36.11 4.46
C ARG A 307 10.27 36.70 4.68
N ALA A 308 10.43 37.50 5.73
CA ALA A 308 11.75 37.88 6.24
C ALA A 308 12.60 36.62 6.46
N GLY A 309 13.91 36.71 6.16
CA GLY A 309 14.85 35.59 6.20
C GLY A 309 14.92 34.86 7.55
N PRO A 310 15.72 33.79 7.67
CA PRO A 310 15.70 32.86 8.81
C PRO A 310 16.18 33.43 10.16
N SER A 311 16.29 34.76 10.35
CA SER A 311 16.57 35.30 11.68
C SER A 311 15.31 35.24 12.56
N GLU A 312 15.42 34.59 13.71
CA GLU A 312 14.36 34.46 14.71
C GLU A 312 13.81 35.83 15.19
N THR A 313 14.54 36.91 14.94
CA THR A 313 14.17 38.30 15.26
C THR A 313 13.02 38.88 14.43
N ALA A 314 12.65 38.30 13.28
CA ALA A 314 11.60 38.88 12.41
C ALA A 314 10.15 38.49 12.80
N ALA A 315 9.98 37.47 13.66
CA ALA A 315 8.67 37.01 14.09
C ALA A 315 8.07 37.97 15.14
N GLY A 316 7.40 39.03 14.67
CA GLY A 316 6.81 40.08 15.51
C GLY A 316 7.35 41.48 15.27
N MET A 317 8.16 41.69 14.23
CA MET A 317 8.65 43.03 13.88
C MET A 317 7.53 43.95 13.40
N LEU A 318 7.57 45.18 13.87
CA LEU A 318 6.82 46.30 13.30
C LEU A 318 7.69 46.89 12.19
N PHE A 319 7.78 46.22 11.04
CA PHE A 319 8.61 46.59 9.88
C PHE A 319 8.59 48.09 9.56
N VAL A 320 7.41 48.72 9.60
CA VAL A 320 7.24 50.15 9.30
C VAL A 320 7.95 51.06 10.32
N ARG A 321 8.14 50.61 11.56
CA ARG A 321 8.86 51.31 12.64
C ARG A 321 10.31 50.85 12.76
N ASP A 322 10.53 49.54 12.82
CA ASP A 322 11.81 48.91 13.18
C ASP A 322 12.75 48.76 11.98
N ALA A 323 12.22 48.70 10.75
CA ALA A 323 12.98 48.66 9.50
C ALA A 323 12.31 49.49 8.38
N PRO A 324 12.19 50.83 8.52
CA PRO A 324 11.37 51.66 7.64
C PRO A 324 11.78 51.66 6.16
N MET A 325 13.03 51.32 5.86
CA MET A 325 13.57 51.23 4.49
C MET A 325 13.49 49.81 3.91
N SER A 326 12.90 48.85 4.65
CA SER A 326 12.76 47.48 4.18
C SER A 326 11.71 47.35 3.06
N PRO A 327 11.86 46.36 2.16
CA PRO A 327 10.82 46.04 1.16
C PRO A 327 9.46 45.72 1.80
N ASP A 328 9.45 45.08 2.97
CA ASP A 328 8.23 44.77 3.70
C ASP A 328 7.54 46.04 4.23
N ALA A 329 8.30 47.03 4.71
CA ALA A 329 7.73 48.33 5.08
C ALA A 329 7.11 49.04 3.87
N GLU A 330 7.74 48.97 2.70
CA GLU A 330 7.19 49.53 1.46
C GLU A 330 5.94 48.79 0.99
N ALA A 331 5.88 47.46 1.15
CA ALA A 331 4.68 46.67 0.87
C ALA A 331 3.48 47.13 1.72
N PHE A 332 3.68 47.52 2.99
CA PHE A 332 2.61 48.07 3.83
C PHE A 332 2.21 49.50 3.44
N ARG A 333 3.14 50.34 2.98
CA ARG A 333 2.79 51.66 2.40
C ARG A 333 2.01 51.52 1.10
N GLY A 334 2.39 50.55 0.25
CA GLY A 334 1.66 50.15 -0.94
C GLY A 334 0.26 49.64 -0.60
N LEU A 335 0.13 48.76 0.41
CA LEU A 335 -1.17 48.26 0.89
C LEU A 335 -2.11 49.40 1.31
N ARG A 336 -1.61 50.36 2.10
CA ARG A 336 -2.37 51.56 2.48
C ARG A 336 -2.89 52.31 1.26
N THR A 337 -2.01 52.58 0.30
CA THR A 337 -2.35 53.29 -0.94
C THR A 337 -3.39 52.52 -1.76
N ASN A 338 -3.22 51.21 -1.92
CA ASN A 338 -4.15 50.35 -2.66
C ASN A 338 -5.53 50.27 -2.00
N ILE A 339 -5.60 50.26 -0.66
CA ILE A 339 -6.89 50.31 0.06
C ILE A 339 -7.62 51.62 -0.23
N LEU A 340 -6.92 52.75 -0.25
CA LEU A 340 -7.50 54.06 -0.57
C LEU A 340 -8.00 54.11 -2.03
N PHE A 341 -7.25 53.53 -2.98
CA PHE A 341 -7.65 53.45 -4.39
C PHE A 341 -8.80 52.47 -4.64
N ALA A 342 -8.90 51.38 -3.89
CA ALA A 342 -9.99 50.42 -4.00
C ALA A 342 -11.35 50.98 -3.53
N SER A 343 -11.38 52.18 -2.95
CA SER A 343 -12.58 52.82 -2.43
C SER A 343 -12.70 54.30 -2.88
N PRO A 344 -12.85 54.56 -4.19
CA PRO A 344 -12.83 55.91 -4.75
C PRO A 344 -14.02 56.77 -4.28
N ASP A 345 -15.21 56.18 -4.09
CA ASP A 345 -16.42 56.92 -3.73
C ASP A 345 -16.46 57.33 -2.25
N ARG A 346 -15.80 56.57 -1.38
CA ARG A 346 -15.75 56.82 0.07
C ARG A 346 -14.58 56.10 0.71
N ARG A 347 -13.62 56.88 1.23
CA ARG A 347 -12.49 56.36 2.02
C ARG A 347 -13.02 55.52 3.20
N PRO A 348 -12.60 54.25 3.36
CA PRO A 348 -13.01 53.43 4.48
C PRO A 348 -12.40 54.01 5.77
N ARG A 349 -13.24 54.31 6.75
CA ARG A 349 -12.80 54.81 8.06
C ARG A 349 -12.64 53.68 9.06
N THR A 350 -13.36 52.57 8.88
CA THR A 350 -13.20 51.36 9.70
C THR A 350 -12.80 50.16 8.82
N ILE A 351 -11.67 49.55 9.13
CA ILE A 351 -11.10 48.43 8.37
C ILE A 351 -10.92 47.24 9.31
N LEU A 352 -11.62 46.14 9.04
CA LEU A 352 -11.42 44.87 9.73
C LEU A 352 -10.38 44.03 9.02
N VAL A 353 -9.41 43.48 9.75
CA VAL A 353 -8.40 42.56 9.22
C VAL A 353 -8.64 41.17 9.77
N THR A 354 -8.95 40.20 8.90
CA THR A 354 -9.20 38.81 9.29
C THR A 354 -8.46 37.83 8.38
N SER A 355 -8.50 36.55 8.73
CA SER A 355 -7.83 35.48 8.02
C SER A 355 -8.66 34.18 8.10
N ALA A 356 -8.33 33.17 7.31
CA ALA A 356 -9.03 31.90 7.34
C ALA A 356 -8.63 31.06 8.57
N LEU A 357 -7.35 31.04 8.90
CA LEU A 357 -6.75 30.19 9.94
C LEU A 357 -5.90 31.00 10.93
N PRO A 358 -5.68 30.48 12.16
CA PRO A 358 -4.73 31.08 13.09
C PRO A 358 -3.31 31.13 12.51
N LEU A 359 -2.54 32.13 12.95
CA LEU A 359 -1.12 32.32 12.60
C LEU A 359 -0.84 32.70 11.14
N GLU A 360 -1.83 33.16 10.37
CA GLU A 360 -1.63 33.66 9.00
C GLU A 360 -1.03 35.08 8.94
N GLY A 361 -0.84 35.71 10.11
CA GLY A 361 -0.16 37.01 10.26
C GLY A 361 -1.08 38.23 10.24
N LYS A 362 -2.40 38.03 10.38
CA LYS A 362 -3.42 39.08 10.54
C LYS A 362 -2.99 40.22 11.49
N SER A 363 -2.52 39.89 12.69
CA SER A 363 -2.15 40.86 13.72
C SER A 363 -0.93 41.70 13.36
N VAL A 364 0.06 41.10 12.68
CA VAL A 364 1.24 41.80 12.15
C VAL A 364 0.85 42.72 10.99
N VAL A 365 -0.04 42.25 10.10
CA VAL A 365 -0.58 43.05 9.00
C VAL A 365 -1.36 44.25 9.55
N SER A 366 -2.23 44.05 10.54
CA SER A 366 -3.01 45.10 11.21
C SER A 366 -2.10 46.17 11.83
N ALA A 367 -1.07 45.74 12.56
CA ALA A 367 -0.14 46.65 13.24
C ALA A 367 0.68 47.51 12.26
N ASN A 368 1.25 46.88 11.23
CA ASN A 368 2.04 47.60 10.22
C ASN A 368 1.18 48.49 9.32
N LEU A 369 -0.04 48.06 8.99
CA LEU A 369 -1.00 48.90 8.29
C LEU A 369 -1.36 50.15 9.11
N ALA A 370 -1.57 50.00 10.42
CA ALA A 370 -1.83 51.13 11.31
C ALA A 370 -0.68 52.12 11.39
N LEU A 371 0.55 51.63 11.51
CA LEU A 371 1.75 52.46 11.43
C LEU A 371 1.86 53.19 10.09
N ALA A 372 1.56 52.52 8.97
CA ALA A 372 1.62 53.13 7.65
C ALA A 372 0.58 54.27 7.48
N PHE A 373 -0.61 54.15 8.06
CA PHE A 373 -1.59 55.26 8.10
C PHE A 373 -1.15 56.40 9.02
N ALA A 374 -0.65 56.08 10.22
CA ALA A 374 -0.20 57.08 11.19
C ALA A 374 1.00 57.91 10.68
N GLN A 375 2.00 57.25 10.07
CA GLN A 375 3.13 57.92 9.42
C GLN A 375 2.71 58.82 8.25
N ALA A 376 1.55 58.55 7.63
CA ALA A 376 0.97 59.40 6.59
C ALA A 376 0.28 60.66 7.15
N GLY A 377 0.27 60.86 8.47
CA GLY A 377 -0.45 61.93 9.13
C GLY A 377 -1.94 61.66 9.34
N SER A 378 -2.44 60.43 9.06
CA SER A 378 -3.84 60.09 9.34
C SER A 378 -4.00 59.71 10.82
N PRO A 379 -4.89 60.35 11.59
CA PRO A 379 -5.22 59.91 12.95
C PRO A 379 -5.70 58.46 12.92
N THR A 380 -4.95 57.55 13.55
CA THR A 380 -5.16 56.11 13.42
C THR A 380 -5.38 55.48 14.79
N VAL A 381 -6.38 54.60 14.87
CA VAL A 381 -6.66 53.79 16.06
C VAL A 381 -6.61 52.32 15.67
N LEU A 382 -5.72 51.55 16.29
CA LEU A 382 -5.66 50.10 16.16
C LEU A 382 -6.34 49.45 17.36
N ILE A 383 -7.32 48.58 17.12
CA ILE A 383 -8.07 47.88 18.15
C ILE A 383 -7.75 46.38 18.08
N ASP A 384 -7.28 45.81 19.19
CA ASP A 384 -7.15 44.36 19.36
C ASP A 384 -8.50 43.75 19.77
N ALA A 385 -9.31 43.38 18.78
CA ALA A 385 -10.58 42.70 18.96
C ALA A 385 -10.45 41.16 18.89
N ASP A 386 -9.23 40.61 18.87
CA ASP A 386 -8.99 39.17 19.09
C ASP A 386 -8.98 38.91 20.60
N LEU A 387 -10.16 38.99 21.23
CA LEU A 387 -10.37 38.75 22.65
C LEU A 387 -10.13 37.28 23.07
N ARG A 388 -9.72 36.41 22.15
CA ARG A 388 -9.39 35.01 22.43
C ARG A 388 -7.89 34.79 22.50
N ARG A 389 -7.14 35.41 21.60
CA ARG A 389 -5.67 35.36 21.57
C ARG A 389 -5.09 36.74 21.25
N PRO A 390 -5.22 37.71 22.17
CA PRO A 390 -4.75 39.07 21.94
C PRO A 390 -3.24 39.10 21.78
N SER A 391 -2.75 39.94 20.89
CA SER A 391 -1.33 39.98 20.53
C SER A 391 -0.78 41.39 20.32
N GLN A 392 -1.63 42.41 20.14
CA GLN A 392 -1.16 43.76 19.86
C GLN A 392 -0.38 44.36 21.03
N HIS A 393 -0.80 44.09 22.28
CA HIS A 393 -0.06 44.51 23.47
C HIS A 393 1.40 44.01 23.47
N ARG A 394 1.67 42.81 22.95
CA ARG A 394 3.04 42.26 22.85
C ARG A 394 3.83 42.89 21.71
N LEU A 395 3.17 43.14 20.58
CA LEU A 395 3.82 43.78 19.41
C LEU A 395 4.25 45.22 19.73
N PHE A 396 3.45 45.95 20.52
CA PHE A 396 3.72 47.34 20.88
C PHE A 396 4.36 47.53 22.26
N GLY A 397 4.51 46.47 23.06
CA GLY A 397 5.10 46.54 24.41
C GLY A 397 4.21 47.25 25.44
N LEU A 398 2.89 47.04 25.38
CA LEU A 398 1.87 47.70 26.22
C LEU A 398 1.36 46.80 27.34
N ASP A 399 0.86 47.41 28.41
CA ASP A 399 0.07 46.72 29.44
C ASP A 399 -1.33 46.37 28.89
N SER A 400 -1.81 45.16 29.18
CA SER A 400 -3.14 44.66 28.79
C SER A 400 -4.20 44.76 29.90
N SER A 401 -3.89 45.40 31.04
CA SER A 401 -4.82 45.60 32.18
C SER A 401 -6.01 46.51 31.85
N LYS A 402 -5.83 47.42 30.89
CA LYS A 402 -6.86 48.30 30.32
C LYS A 402 -6.86 48.15 28.80
N GLY A 403 -8.01 48.23 28.17
CA GLY A 403 -8.14 48.09 26.72
C GLY A 403 -9.58 48.15 26.23
N LEU A 404 -9.88 47.42 25.15
CA LEU A 404 -11.18 47.40 24.48
C LEU A 404 -12.32 47.07 25.44
N THR A 405 -12.19 46.04 26.27
CA THR A 405 -13.26 45.64 27.20
C THR A 405 -13.56 46.72 28.24
N THR A 406 -12.54 47.41 28.76
CA THR A 406 -12.72 48.53 29.70
C THR A 406 -13.18 49.82 29.03
N LEU A 407 -12.89 50.00 27.74
CA LEU A 407 -13.37 51.15 26.95
C LEU A 407 -14.85 51.02 26.62
N LEU A 408 -15.31 49.80 26.30
CA LEU A 408 -16.72 49.51 26.03
C LEU A 408 -17.62 49.68 27.27
N THR A 409 -17.05 49.68 28.47
CA THR A 409 -17.76 49.91 29.72
C THR A 409 -17.56 51.31 30.30
N ALA A 410 -16.76 52.16 29.66
CA ALA A 410 -16.54 53.54 30.10
C ALA A 410 -17.68 54.48 29.68
N ASP A 411 -18.04 55.42 30.54
CA ASP A 411 -19.02 56.47 30.22
C ASP A 411 -18.50 57.46 29.16
N ASP A 412 -17.20 57.76 29.20
CA ASP A 412 -16.49 58.54 28.17
C ASP A 412 -15.31 57.74 27.57
N PRO A 413 -15.53 56.99 26.48
CA PRO A 413 -14.48 56.24 25.80
C PRO A 413 -13.46 57.12 25.08
N LEU A 414 -13.85 58.32 24.61
CA LEU A 414 -12.97 59.19 23.82
C LEU A 414 -11.98 59.94 24.72
N GLY A 415 -12.43 60.44 25.87
CA GLY A 415 -11.55 61.09 26.85
C GLY A 415 -10.51 60.15 27.45
N ARG A 416 -10.72 58.84 27.37
CA ARG A 416 -9.76 57.81 27.81
C ARG A 416 -8.79 57.37 26.71
N LEU A 417 -8.95 57.84 25.46
CA LEU A 417 -8.18 57.31 24.35
C LEU A 417 -6.70 57.71 24.41
N ASP A 418 -6.38 58.87 24.97
CA ASP A 418 -5.00 59.39 25.03
C ASP A 418 -4.07 58.49 25.87
N ALA A 419 -4.62 57.69 26.79
CA ALA A 419 -3.88 56.67 27.54
C ALA A 419 -3.33 55.53 26.66
N PHE A 420 -3.79 55.42 25.41
CA PHE A 420 -3.41 54.39 24.46
C PHE A 420 -2.51 54.93 23.33
N SER A 421 -1.99 56.15 23.45
CA SER A 421 -1.09 56.74 22.46
C SER A 421 0.28 56.06 22.47
N VAL A 422 0.74 55.57 21.32
CA VAL A 422 2.03 54.88 21.17
C VAL A 422 2.99 55.54 20.19
N ALA A 423 2.47 56.37 19.29
CA ALA A 423 3.25 57.14 18.32
C ALA A 423 2.42 58.34 17.83
N PRO A 424 3.03 59.35 17.18
CA PRO A 424 2.29 60.44 16.56
C PRO A 424 1.20 59.90 15.63
N ASN A 425 -0.03 60.38 15.83
CA ASN A 425 -1.22 59.93 15.09
C ASN A 425 -1.57 58.43 15.25
N LEU A 426 -1.03 57.70 16.24
CA LEU A 426 -1.36 56.29 16.46
C LEU A 426 -1.74 56.02 17.92
N HIS A 427 -2.97 55.53 18.10
CA HIS A 427 -3.43 54.94 19.35
C HIS A 427 -3.60 53.42 19.17
N VAL A 428 -3.10 52.63 20.11
CA VAL A 428 -3.25 51.16 20.10
C VAL A 428 -4.03 50.74 21.33
N VAL A 429 -5.26 50.32 21.11
CA VAL A 429 -6.17 49.80 22.13
C VAL A 429 -5.98 48.27 22.21
N PRO A 430 -5.29 47.74 23.23
CA PRO A 430 -5.19 46.30 23.43
C PRO A 430 -6.56 45.71 23.85
N SER A 431 -6.69 44.39 23.97
CA SER A 431 -7.97 43.75 24.32
C SER A 431 -8.55 44.22 25.66
N GLY A 432 -7.67 44.52 26.63
CA GLY A 432 -8.04 44.61 28.03
C GLY A 432 -8.23 43.23 28.67
N PRO A 433 -8.78 43.17 29.88
CA PRO A 433 -9.15 41.92 30.56
C PRO A 433 -10.06 41.08 29.66
N LEU A 434 -9.74 39.79 29.54
CA LEU A 434 -10.47 38.87 28.68
C LEU A 434 -11.88 38.63 29.26
N PRO A 435 -12.95 38.91 28.50
CA PRO A 435 -14.30 38.68 28.98
C PRO A 435 -14.64 37.18 28.89
N PRO A 436 -15.60 36.68 29.70
CA PRO A 436 -16.06 35.29 29.62
C PRO A 436 -16.64 34.96 28.24
N ASP A 437 -17.39 35.88 27.63
CA ASP A 437 -18.02 35.70 26.31
C ASP A 437 -17.62 36.79 25.30
N PRO A 438 -16.48 36.61 24.58
CA PRO A 438 -15.98 37.54 23.56
C PRO A 438 -16.99 37.97 22.49
N ALA A 439 -17.79 37.05 21.98
CA ALA A 439 -18.68 37.31 20.84
C ALA A 439 -19.81 38.29 21.19
N GLU A 440 -20.30 38.28 22.44
CA GLU A 440 -21.36 39.18 22.90
C GLU A 440 -20.84 40.62 23.01
N PHE A 441 -19.63 40.80 23.53
CA PHE A 441 -18.98 42.11 23.60
C PHE A 441 -18.81 42.73 22.20
N LEU A 442 -18.34 41.94 21.23
CA LEU A 442 -18.05 42.42 19.88
C LEU A 442 -19.32 42.64 19.04
N SER A 443 -20.40 41.89 19.30
CA SER A 443 -21.69 42.08 18.63
C SER A 443 -22.54 43.20 19.23
N SER A 444 -22.22 43.67 20.44
CA SER A 444 -22.97 44.67 21.20
C SER A 444 -23.21 46.00 20.45
N ALA A 445 -24.28 46.71 20.86
CA ALA A 445 -24.56 48.07 20.39
C ALA A 445 -23.42 49.03 20.75
N ARG A 446 -22.84 48.88 21.96
CA ARG A 446 -21.73 49.71 22.44
C ARG A 446 -20.48 49.61 21.54
N MET A 447 -20.18 48.43 21.00
CA MET A 447 -19.09 48.28 20.03
C MET A 447 -19.34 49.08 18.75
N SER A 448 -20.59 49.07 18.28
CA SER A 448 -20.99 49.84 17.08
C SER A 448 -20.84 51.34 17.33
N THR A 449 -21.32 51.82 18.49
CA THR A 449 -21.17 53.22 18.92
C THR A 449 -19.70 53.61 19.06
N LEU A 450 -18.86 52.75 19.65
CA LEU A 450 -17.43 53.01 19.81
C LEU A 450 -16.73 53.18 18.45
N LEU A 451 -16.94 52.25 17.52
CA LEU A 451 -16.36 52.34 16.18
C LEU A 451 -16.79 53.63 15.45
N GLU A 452 -18.06 54.01 15.59
CA GLU A 452 -18.59 55.24 14.98
C GLU A 452 -18.00 56.51 15.60
N LEU A 453 -17.88 56.56 16.93
CA LEU A 453 -17.24 57.67 17.65
C LEU A 453 -15.77 57.82 17.24
N LEU A 454 -15.03 56.72 17.18
CA LEU A 454 -13.62 56.71 16.76
C LEU A 454 -13.45 57.15 15.31
N ALA A 455 -14.30 56.68 14.40
CA ALA A 455 -14.29 57.05 12.98
C ALA A 455 -14.69 58.53 12.73
N LYS A 456 -15.36 59.18 13.70
CA LYS A 456 -15.75 60.59 13.62
C LYS A 456 -14.84 61.52 14.43
N ARG A 457 -13.87 61.01 15.20
CA ARG A 457 -12.98 61.81 16.08
C ARG A 457 -12.22 62.91 15.35
N ALA A 458 -11.76 62.63 14.13
CA ALA A 458 -11.00 63.59 13.33
C ALA A 458 -11.31 63.45 11.83
N PRO A 459 -11.15 64.52 11.05
CA PRO A 459 -11.13 64.38 9.60
C PRO A 459 -10.03 63.39 9.21
N ASN A 460 -10.36 62.43 8.35
CA ASN A 460 -9.46 61.36 7.90
C ASN A 460 -9.02 60.34 8.98
N ALA A 461 -9.76 60.23 10.10
CA ALA A 461 -9.50 59.18 11.08
C ALA A 461 -9.70 57.78 10.47
N THR A 462 -8.75 56.88 10.72
CA THR A 462 -8.81 55.47 10.33
C THR A 462 -8.78 54.58 11.57
N VAL A 463 -9.73 53.66 11.68
CA VAL A 463 -9.82 52.64 12.73
C VAL A 463 -9.53 51.29 12.09
N ILE A 464 -8.51 50.60 12.59
CA ILE A 464 -8.13 49.26 12.14
C ILE A 464 -8.46 48.28 13.26
N VAL A 465 -9.21 47.24 12.94
CA VAL A 465 -9.69 46.23 13.90
C VAL A 465 -9.02 44.91 13.58
N ASP A 466 -8.11 44.48 14.46
CA ASP A 466 -7.53 43.13 14.42
C ASP A 466 -8.52 42.14 15.05
N THR A 467 -8.87 41.06 14.35
CA THR A 467 -9.89 40.11 14.81
C THR A 467 -9.44 38.66 14.64
N SER A 468 -10.11 37.73 15.32
CA SER A 468 -9.84 36.30 15.23
C SER A 468 -10.09 35.72 13.82
N PRO A 469 -9.55 34.52 13.50
CA PRO A 469 -9.74 33.90 12.18
C PRO A 469 -11.21 33.53 11.92
N THR A 470 -11.70 33.81 10.72
CA THR A 470 -13.11 33.68 10.35
C THR A 470 -13.64 32.24 10.44
N LEU A 471 -12.80 31.22 10.16
CA LEU A 471 -13.22 29.82 10.26
C LEU A 471 -13.09 29.23 11.66
N ALA A 472 -12.34 29.89 12.55
CA ALA A 472 -12.18 29.41 13.92
C ALA A 472 -13.38 29.79 14.78
N VAL A 473 -13.90 31.01 14.60
CA VAL A 473 -14.94 31.62 15.46
C VAL A 473 -15.74 32.69 14.72
N THR A 474 -16.89 33.08 15.26
CA THR A 474 -17.84 34.02 14.63
C THR A 474 -17.53 35.49 14.86
N ASP A 475 -16.55 35.82 15.70
CA ASP A 475 -16.23 37.20 16.10
C ASP A 475 -15.95 38.13 14.89
N ALA A 476 -15.16 37.65 13.93
CA ALA A 476 -14.85 38.37 12.70
C ALA A 476 -16.09 38.63 11.84
N ILE A 477 -17.02 37.67 11.77
CA ILE A 477 -18.29 37.82 11.04
C ILE A 477 -19.16 38.87 11.71
N ALA A 478 -19.28 38.85 13.05
CA ALA A 478 -20.07 39.84 13.80
C ALA A 478 -19.55 41.28 13.62
N LEU A 479 -18.23 41.46 13.61
CA LEU A 479 -17.61 42.77 13.37
C LEU A 479 -17.64 43.19 11.90
N SER A 480 -17.58 42.24 10.96
CA SER A 480 -17.54 42.54 9.52
C SER A 480 -18.78 43.31 9.02
N ALA A 481 -19.92 43.13 9.71
CA ALA A 481 -21.15 43.85 9.42
C ALA A 481 -21.19 45.29 9.98
N LYS A 482 -20.24 45.65 10.86
CA LYS A 482 -20.17 46.95 11.56
C LYS A 482 -19.06 47.86 11.05
N VAL A 483 -18.30 47.42 10.05
CA VAL A 483 -17.14 48.14 9.48
C VAL A 483 -17.37 48.51 8.01
N ASP A 484 -16.65 49.52 7.52
CA ASP A 484 -16.73 49.98 6.13
C ASP A 484 -16.07 49.01 5.15
N ALA A 485 -15.01 48.31 5.58
CA ALA A 485 -14.21 47.43 4.73
C ALA A 485 -13.59 46.25 5.51
N CYS A 486 -13.47 45.11 4.83
CA CYS A 486 -12.81 43.90 5.31
C CYS A 486 -11.60 43.55 4.43
N LEU A 487 -10.45 43.33 5.06
CA LEU A 487 -9.21 42.88 4.44
C LEU A 487 -8.95 41.42 4.82
N VAL A 488 -8.77 40.56 3.81
CA VAL A 488 -8.53 39.12 4.01
C VAL A 488 -7.05 38.80 3.88
N VAL A 489 -6.45 38.24 4.92
CA VAL A 489 -5.04 37.80 4.92
C VAL A 489 -4.97 36.30 4.67
N VAL A 490 -4.13 35.87 3.72
CA VAL A 490 -3.81 34.46 3.44
C VAL A 490 -2.32 34.23 3.60
N ASP A 491 -1.93 33.08 4.16
CA ASP A 491 -0.54 32.64 4.27
C ASP A 491 -0.16 31.81 3.04
N ALA A 492 0.75 32.34 2.22
CA ALA A 492 1.20 31.73 0.96
C ALA A 492 1.69 30.29 1.13
N ALA A 493 2.22 29.96 2.32
CA ALA A 493 2.76 28.65 2.61
C ALA A 493 1.72 27.69 3.20
N ARG A 494 0.64 28.17 3.81
CA ARG A 494 -0.27 27.32 4.63
C ARG A 494 -1.73 27.34 4.21
N THR A 495 -2.24 28.43 3.66
CA THR A 495 -3.67 28.58 3.38
C THR A 495 -4.08 27.75 2.18
N ARG A 496 -4.95 26.76 2.40
CA ARG A 496 -5.56 25.97 1.33
C ARG A 496 -6.67 26.76 0.64
N THR A 497 -6.82 26.57 -0.66
CA THR A 497 -7.84 27.25 -1.48
C THR A 497 -9.25 27.08 -0.89
N GLY A 498 -9.62 25.86 -0.49
CA GLY A 498 -10.93 25.59 0.08
C GLY A 498 -11.23 26.38 1.37
N SER A 499 -10.23 26.61 2.22
CA SER A 499 -10.39 27.42 3.44
C SER A 499 -10.58 28.89 3.09
N ALA A 500 -9.77 29.42 2.19
CA ALA A 500 -9.88 30.81 1.74
C ALA A 500 -11.24 31.09 1.05
N ILE A 501 -11.73 30.17 0.21
CA ILE A 501 -13.06 30.27 -0.41
C ILE A 501 -14.15 30.36 0.66
N ARG A 502 -14.14 29.47 1.66
CA ARG A 502 -15.15 29.47 2.74
C ARG A 502 -15.14 30.77 3.54
N THR A 503 -13.97 31.36 3.77
CA THR A 503 -13.84 32.66 4.45
C THR A 503 -14.47 33.78 3.63
N VAL A 504 -14.15 33.88 2.34
CA VAL A 504 -14.74 34.87 1.43
C VAL A 504 -16.26 34.69 1.32
N GLU A 505 -16.74 33.45 1.18
CA GLU A 505 -18.17 33.15 1.17
C GLU A 505 -18.87 33.57 2.46
N SER A 506 -18.26 33.32 3.62
CA SER A 506 -18.85 33.68 4.92
C SER A 506 -18.97 35.20 5.08
N LEU A 507 -17.96 35.97 4.65
CA LEU A 507 -18.01 37.43 4.63
C LEU A 507 -19.05 37.97 3.64
N ARG A 508 -19.14 37.37 2.44
CA ARG A 508 -20.15 37.75 1.43
C ARG A 508 -21.58 37.46 1.91
N ARG A 509 -21.81 36.38 2.66
CA ARG A 509 -23.14 36.03 3.21
C ARG A 509 -23.70 37.12 4.13
N VAL A 510 -22.84 37.77 4.91
CA VAL A 510 -23.24 38.90 5.77
C VAL A 510 -23.12 40.26 5.08
N ARG A 511 -22.93 40.26 3.75
CA ARG A 511 -22.78 41.46 2.92
C ARG A 511 -21.63 42.37 3.36
N ALA A 512 -20.59 41.80 3.96
CA ALA A 512 -19.39 42.55 4.29
C ALA A 512 -18.67 43.00 3.01
N ARG A 513 -18.22 44.26 2.97
CA ARG A 513 -17.47 44.80 1.84
C ARG A 513 -16.02 44.34 1.92
N ILE A 514 -15.65 43.35 1.09
CA ILE A 514 -14.26 42.89 0.99
C ILE A 514 -13.49 43.87 0.10
N VAL A 515 -12.58 44.66 0.67
CA VAL A 515 -11.76 45.62 -0.10
C VAL A 515 -10.69 44.92 -0.94
N GLY A 516 -10.26 43.74 -0.48
CA GLY A 516 -9.31 42.88 -1.16
C GLY A 516 -8.61 41.96 -0.17
N GLY A 517 -7.46 41.43 -0.57
CA GLY A 517 -6.67 40.55 0.30
C GLY A 517 -5.16 40.76 0.21
N VAL A 518 -4.48 40.18 1.20
CA VAL A 518 -3.02 40.23 1.36
C VAL A 518 -2.49 38.82 1.34
N VAL A 519 -1.55 38.54 0.44
CA VAL A 519 -0.81 37.28 0.41
C VAL A 519 0.43 37.47 1.27
N ASN A 520 0.46 36.85 2.44
CA ASN A 520 1.49 37.02 3.44
C ASN A 520 2.48 35.84 3.45
N LYS A 521 3.71 36.10 3.88
CA LYS A 521 4.83 35.14 3.96
C LYS A 521 5.19 34.49 2.62
N VAL A 522 5.10 35.27 1.54
CA VAL A 522 5.54 34.85 0.21
C VAL A 522 7.03 34.54 0.26
N ARG A 523 7.45 33.41 -0.32
CA ARG A 523 8.88 33.07 -0.39
C ARG A 523 9.56 34.03 -1.36
N SER A 524 10.53 34.80 -0.87
CA SER A 524 11.33 35.67 -1.73
C SER A 524 12.09 34.83 -2.76
N THR A 525 11.92 35.13 -4.05
CA THR A 525 12.71 34.53 -5.13
C THR A 525 13.88 35.45 -5.47
N PRO A 526 15.15 35.00 -5.44
CA PRO A 526 16.32 35.89 -5.56
C PRO A 526 16.54 36.59 -6.92
N ALA A 527 15.59 36.62 -7.85
CA ALA A 527 15.89 37.03 -9.23
C ALA A 527 14.77 37.74 -10.02
N GLY A 528 13.66 38.16 -9.41
CA GLY A 528 12.46 38.51 -10.19
C GLY A 528 11.96 39.96 -10.18
N TYR A 529 12.21 40.75 -9.13
CA TYR A 529 11.39 41.95 -8.89
C TYR A 529 12.16 43.20 -8.41
N TYR A 530 13.49 43.13 -8.34
CA TYR A 530 14.35 44.28 -7.98
C TYR A 530 14.68 45.14 -9.21
N GLY A 531 13.67 45.81 -9.77
CA GLY A 531 13.88 46.68 -10.92
C GLY A 531 12.86 47.80 -11.01
N TYR A 532 12.83 48.73 -10.05
CA TYR A 532 12.20 50.03 -10.32
C TYR A 532 12.77 51.25 -9.57
N TYR A 533 13.93 51.17 -8.91
CA TYR A 533 14.64 52.36 -8.45
C TYR A 533 16.15 52.19 -8.62
N GLY A 534 16.71 52.92 -9.59
CA GLY A 534 18.16 53.02 -9.84
C GLY A 534 18.47 53.39 -11.29
N PRO A 535 18.87 54.64 -11.60
CA PRO A 535 19.29 55.03 -12.94
C PRO A 535 20.75 54.61 -13.17
N GLY A 536 21.03 53.84 -14.22
CA GLY A 536 22.40 53.59 -14.68
C GLY A 536 22.62 52.25 -15.34
N ASP A 537 22.73 52.27 -16.66
CA ASP A 537 23.49 51.33 -17.51
C ASP A 537 23.05 49.86 -17.59
N ALA A 538 22.02 49.63 -18.42
CA ALA A 538 21.73 48.33 -19.02
C ALA A 538 21.92 48.36 -20.54
N ARG A 539 23.17 48.17 -21.01
CA ARG A 539 23.45 47.63 -22.36
C ARG A 539 24.73 46.79 -22.32
N LYS A 540 24.61 45.57 -22.86
CA LYS A 540 25.63 44.52 -23.09
C LYS A 540 25.71 43.46 -21.98
N ASN A 541 24.90 42.41 -22.11
CA ASN A 541 25.28 40.99 -21.95
C ASN A 541 24.06 40.07 -21.78
N ALA A 542 23.17 40.06 -22.78
CA ALA A 542 22.09 39.07 -22.88
C ALA A 542 22.29 38.20 -24.14
N SER A 543 23.43 37.49 -24.20
CA SER A 543 23.66 36.46 -25.21
C SER A 543 24.72 35.46 -24.70
N ARG A 544 24.31 34.53 -23.84
CA ARG A 544 24.92 33.21 -23.54
C ARG A 544 24.59 32.79 -22.10
N ALA A 545 23.41 32.20 -21.91
CA ALA A 545 23.15 31.28 -20.78
C ALA A 545 21.77 30.60 -20.96
N SER A 546 21.57 29.85 -22.05
CA SER A 546 20.46 28.90 -22.15
C SER A 546 20.85 27.62 -21.39
N GLY A 547 20.88 27.72 -20.07
CA GLY A 547 20.96 26.56 -19.17
C GLY A 547 19.61 26.44 -18.47
N ILE A 548 18.88 25.36 -18.74
CA ILE A 548 17.63 25.02 -18.07
C ILE A 548 17.93 24.86 -16.57
N ARG A 549 17.66 25.90 -15.76
CA ARG A 549 17.75 25.85 -14.30
C ARG A 549 16.38 25.55 -13.72
N LEU A 550 16.18 24.29 -13.35
CA LEU A 550 14.98 23.81 -12.65
C LEU A 550 14.97 24.28 -11.18
N PRO A 551 13.80 24.64 -10.61
CA PRO A 551 13.66 25.03 -9.21
C PRO A 551 14.00 23.88 -8.25
N PHE A 552 14.74 24.19 -7.18
CA PHE A 552 15.46 23.24 -6.34
C PHE A 552 14.55 22.37 -5.43
N SER A 553 13.29 22.77 -5.18
CA SER A 553 12.42 22.12 -4.18
C SER A 553 11.63 20.90 -4.65
N SER A 554 11.58 20.61 -5.96
CA SER A 554 10.93 19.40 -6.51
C SER A 554 11.92 18.28 -6.87
N ARG A 555 13.23 18.53 -6.78
CA ARG A 555 14.28 17.54 -7.09
C ARG A 555 14.30 16.39 -6.08
N TRP A 556 13.92 16.64 -4.84
CA TRP A 556 13.98 15.64 -3.75
C TRP A 556 12.83 14.63 -3.76
N LEU A 557 11.73 14.90 -4.49
CA LEU A 557 10.62 13.95 -4.66
C LEU A 557 10.73 13.11 -5.94
N LEU A 558 11.42 13.62 -6.97
CA LEU A 558 11.65 12.89 -8.22
C LEU A 558 12.80 11.88 -8.12
N VAL A 559 13.84 12.16 -7.33
CA VAL A 559 14.95 11.23 -7.10
C VAL A 559 14.51 9.91 -6.44
N PRO A 560 13.66 9.88 -5.40
CA PRO A 560 13.15 8.62 -4.87
C PRO A 560 12.16 7.95 -5.81
N LEU A 561 11.44 8.67 -6.67
CA LEU A 561 10.52 8.06 -7.64
C LEU A 561 11.28 7.38 -8.80
N ILE A 562 12.33 8.03 -9.32
CA ILE A 562 13.29 7.40 -10.25
C ILE A 562 14.02 6.27 -9.52
N GLY A 563 14.37 6.45 -8.24
CA GLY A 563 14.93 5.42 -7.38
C GLY A 563 14.01 4.22 -7.21
N ILE A 564 12.69 4.40 -7.08
CA ILE A 564 11.70 3.32 -7.00
C ILE A 564 11.48 2.65 -8.36
N VAL A 565 11.56 3.39 -9.47
CA VAL A 565 11.50 2.79 -10.81
C VAL A 565 12.79 2.02 -11.11
N VAL A 566 13.95 2.51 -10.66
CA VAL A 566 15.27 1.86 -10.85
C VAL A 566 15.48 0.72 -9.86
N LEU A 567 15.04 0.82 -8.61
CA LEU A 567 15.04 -0.26 -7.61
C LEU A 567 13.92 -1.26 -7.86
N GLY A 568 12.79 -0.82 -8.40
CA GLY A 568 11.70 -1.70 -8.86
C GLY A 568 12.11 -2.47 -10.10
N ALA A 569 12.82 -1.82 -11.04
CA ALA A 569 13.48 -2.49 -12.15
C ALA A 569 14.62 -3.40 -11.68
N GLY A 570 15.42 -2.98 -10.69
CA GLY A 570 16.47 -3.76 -10.06
C GLY A 570 15.94 -4.98 -9.29
N ALA A 571 14.79 -4.85 -8.65
CA ALA A 571 14.06 -5.94 -7.99
C ALA A 571 13.38 -6.85 -9.03
N LEU A 572 12.92 -6.32 -10.17
CA LEU A 572 12.52 -7.13 -11.32
C LEU A 572 13.71 -7.85 -11.96
N PHE A 573 14.90 -7.24 -12.01
CA PHE A 573 16.16 -7.89 -12.40
C PHE A 573 16.53 -9.01 -11.41
N ALA A 574 16.36 -8.78 -10.10
CA ALA A 574 16.61 -9.77 -9.06
C ALA A 574 15.55 -10.90 -9.04
N ARG A 575 14.31 -10.62 -9.44
CA ARG A 575 13.20 -11.58 -9.44
C ARG A 575 13.05 -12.34 -10.76
N ALA A 576 13.39 -11.72 -11.89
CA ALA A 576 13.51 -12.38 -13.20
C ALA A 576 14.82 -13.18 -13.31
N GLY A 577 15.89 -12.74 -12.63
CA GLY A 577 17.14 -13.51 -12.48
C GLY A 577 17.05 -14.70 -11.52
N GLN A 578 15.91 -14.91 -10.84
CA GLN A 578 15.67 -16.08 -9.99
C GLN A 578 15.07 -17.28 -10.73
N THR A 579 14.79 -17.16 -12.03
CA THR A 579 14.44 -18.30 -12.87
C THR A 579 15.43 -18.38 -14.03
N VAL A 580 16.42 -19.26 -13.86
CA VAL A 580 17.52 -19.60 -14.79
C VAL A 580 18.69 -18.60 -14.77
N VAL A 581 19.64 -18.86 -13.88
CA VAL A 581 20.99 -18.28 -13.88
C VAL A 581 21.77 -18.85 -15.08
N PRO A 582 22.34 -18.02 -15.98
CA PRO A 582 23.32 -18.51 -16.94
C PRO A 582 24.58 -18.91 -16.19
N GLU A 583 25.09 -20.09 -16.51
CA GLU A 583 26.22 -20.74 -15.86
C GLU A 583 27.53 -19.98 -16.17
N ALA A 584 27.79 -18.88 -15.45
CA ALA A 584 29.16 -18.47 -15.17
C ALA A 584 29.84 -19.64 -14.45
N PRO A 585 31.13 -19.95 -14.73
CA PRO A 585 31.72 -21.21 -14.30
C PRO A 585 31.57 -21.38 -12.79
N ARG A 586 30.67 -22.29 -12.38
CA ARG A 586 30.21 -22.51 -10.98
C ARG A 586 31.36 -22.47 -9.97
N LYS A 587 32.54 -22.92 -10.40
CA LYS A 587 33.81 -22.93 -9.68
C LYS A 587 34.20 -21.59 -9.03
N THR A 588 34.00 -20.46 -9.72
CA THR A 588 34.42 -19.14 -9.23
C THR A 588 33.33 -18.45 -8.41
N VAL A 589 32.06 -18.63 -8.79
CA VAL A 589 30.93 -17.99 -8.12
C VAL A 589 30.69 -18.58 -6.73
N SER A 590 30.74 -19.91 -6.59
CA SER A 590 30.52 -20.56 -5.30
C SER A 590 31.65 -20.26 -4.32
N LEU A 591 32.91 -20.18 -4.79
CA LEU A 591 34.04 -19.80 -3.94
C LEU A 591 33.97 -18.33 -3.48
N GLU A 592 33.66 -17.39 -4.38
CA GLU A 592 33.54 -15.98 -3.99
C GLU A 592 32.32 -15.74 -3.07
N ARG A 593 31.21 -16.46 -3.27
CA ARG A 593 30.08 -16.43 -2.32
C ARG A 593 30.44 -16.99 -0.95
N ALA A 594 31.24 -18.05 -0.88
CA ALA A 594 31.74 -18.53 0.40
C ALA A 594 32.59 -17.49 1.13
N ILE A 595 33.40 -16.71 0.38
CA ILE A 595 34.22 -15.62 0.92
C ILE A 595 33.33 -14.46 1.41
N GLU A 596 32.30 -14.08 0.66
CA GLU A 596 31.34 -13.06 1.08
C GLU A 596 30.57 -13.45 2.34
N GLU A 597 30.08 -14.69 2.42
CA GLU A 597 29.36 -15.19 3.60
C GLU A 597 30.28 -15.29 4.83
N LEU A 598 31.55 -15.67 4.64
CA LEU A 598 32.57 -15.64 5.70
C LEU A 598 32.86 -14.19 6.16
N ALA A 599 32.96 -13.23 5.24
CA ALA A 599 33.16 -11.81 5.57
C ALA A 599 31.95 -11.23 6.31
N ALA A 600 30.73 -11.59 5.89
CA ALA A 600 29.50 -11.22 6.58
C ALA A 600 29.40 -11.86 7.98
N ALA A 601 29.84 -13.12 8.11
CA ALA A 601 29.92 -13.79 9.41
C ALA A 601 30.92 -13.10 10.35
N ARG A 602 32.09 -12.70 9.84
CA ARG A 602 33.07 -11.91 10.61
C ARG A 602 32.51 -10.56 11.01
N ALA A 603 31.90 -9.82 10.09
CA ALA A 603 31.29 -8.52 10.40
C ALA A 603 30.14 -8.64 11.43
N ALA A 604 29.34 -9.70 11.36
CA ALA A 604 28.30 -9.99 12.36
C ALA A 604 28.90 -10.32 13.73
N TRP A 605 30.04 -11.02 13.76
CA TRP A 605 30.73 -11.36 15.00
C TRP A 605 31.58 -10.22 15.57
N GLU A 606 32.25 -9.42 14.76
CA GLU A 606 33.19 -8.36 15.18
C GLU A 606 32.51 -6.99 15.36
N GLY A 607 31.25 -6.83 14.93
CA GLY A 607 30.46 -5.63 15.17
C GLY A 607 30.03 -5.46 16.63
N ASP A 608 29.55 -4.25 16.98
CA ASP A 608 29.21 -3.81 18.35
C ASP A 608 28.25 -4.74 19.13
N LEU A 609 27.52 -5.62 18.44
CA LEU A 609 26.49 -6.52 18.98
C LEU A 609 26.94 -7.99 19.14
N HIS A 610 28.13 -8.39 18.65
CA HIS A 610 28.63 -9.77 18.67
C HIS A 610 27.53 -10.83 18.36
N ASP A 611 26.88 -10.75 17.19
CA ASP A 611 25.74 -11.60 16.83
C ASP A 611 26.20 -13.01 16.40
N ALA A 612 26.38 -13.87 17.39
CA ALA A 612 26.82 -15.25 17.19
C ALA A 612 25.82 -16.10 16.37
N SER A 613 24.53 -15.76 16.39
CA SER A 613 23.50 -16.54 15.70
C SER A 613 23.51 -16.29 14.20
N SER A 614 23.57 -15.01 13.81
CA SER A 614 23.75 -14.59 12.43
C SER A 614 25.11 -15.07 11.91
N ALA A 615 26.19 -14.91 12.69
CA ALA A 615 27.50 -15.42 12.32
C ALA A 615 27.51 -16.94 12.07
N ARG A 616 26.86 -17.76 12.93
CA ARG A 616 26.75 -19.22 12.71
C ARG A 616 25.97 -19.57 11.44
N SER A 617 24.81 -18.94 11.21
CA SER A 617 24.01 -19.21 10.00
C SER A 617 24.75 -18.82 8.71
N ARG A 618 25.57 -17.78 8.76
CA ARG A 618 26.41 -17.32 7.65
C ARG A 618 27.57 -18.30 7.40
N LEU A 619 28.18 -18.83 8.45
CA LEU A 619 29.21 -19.88 8.33
C LEU A 619 28.66 -21.21 7.77
N GLU A 620 27.43 -21.61 8.11
CA GLU A 620 26.78 -22.77 7.48
C GLU A 620 26.55 -22.56 5.98
N SER A 621 26.15 -21.35 5.60
CA SER A 621 26.00 -20.98 4.19
C SER A 621 27.34 -20.98 3.46
N ALA A 622 28.40 -20.49 4.11
CA ALA A 622 29.76 -20.54 3.57
C ALA A 622 30.25 -21.99 3.35
N ASP A 623 29.98 -22.92 4.26
CA ASP A 623 30.33 -24.34 4.09
C ASP A 623 29.60 -24.99 2.92
N ALA A 624 28.31 -24.70 2.75
CA ALA A 624 27.53 -25.21 1.63
C ALA A 624 28.11 -24.73 0.29
N TYR A 625 28.52 -23.46 0.22
CA TYR A 625 29.17 -22.90 -0.96
C TYR A 625 30.59 -23.44 -1.19
N LEU A 626 31.36 -23.75 -0.13
CA LEU A 626 32.67 -24.41 -0.25
C LEU A 626 32.55 -25.85 -0.74
N ALA A 627 31.55 -26.60 -0.27
CA ALA A 627 31.27 -27.95 -0.74
C ALA A 627 30.92 -27.95 -2.24
N ASP A 628 30.08 -27.00 -2.66
CA ASP A 628 29.74 -26.81 -4.08
C ASP A 628 30.95 -26.35 -4.92
N ALA A 629 31.77 -25.44 -4.41
CA ALA A 629 33.02 -25.02 -5.07
C ALA A 629 34.02 -26.19 -5.23
N THR A 630 34.10 -27.07 -4.24
CA THR A 630 34.95 -28.28 -4.27
C THR A 630 34.44 -29.28 -5.31
N ALA A 631 33.13 -29.57 -5.30
CA ALA A 631 32.49 -30.46 -6.27
C ALA A 631 32.60 -29.93 -7.71
N ALA A 632 32.60 -28.60 -7.88
CA ALA A 632 32.82 -27.95 -9.16
C ALA A 632 34.31 -27.94 -9.59
N GLY A 633 35.25 -28.32 -8.72
CA GLY A 633 36.69 -28.36 -9.01
C GLY A 633 37.35 -26.96 -9.04
N ALA A 634 36.98 -26.09 -8.10
CA ALA A 634 37.69 -24.84 -7.83
C ALA A 634 39.11 -25.09 -7.29
N ASP A 635 39.95 -24.05 -7.26
CA ASP A 635 41.34 -24.13 -6.77
C ASP A 635 41.40 -24.69 -5.34
N ALA A 636 41.92 -25.90 -5.20
CA ALA A 636 41.97 -26.64 -3.94
C ALA A 636 42.74 -25.91 -2.84
N THR A 637 43.76 -25.11 -3.21
CA THR A 637 44.56 -24.35 -2.23
C THR A 637 43.74 -23.20 -1.65
N ARG A 638 42.98 -22.47 -2.49
CA ARG A 638 42.08 -21.39 -2.04
C ARG A 638 40.87 -21.91 -1.27
N VAL A 639 40.26 -23.02 -1.73
CA VAL A 639 39.15 -23.66 -1.02
C VAL A 639 39.60 -24.09 0.37
N SER A 640 40.78 -24.72 0.49
CA SER A 640 41.33 -25.15 1.77
C SER A 640 41.63 -23.97 2.69
N SER A 641 42.15 -22.85 2.18
CA SER A 641 42.41 -21.67 3.01
C SER A 641 41.12 -21.05 3.57
N VAL A 642 40.07 -20.92 2.74
CA VAL A 642 38.77 -20.37 3.19
C VAL A 642 38.09 -21.32 4.17
N ALA A 643 38.16 -22.64 3.93
CA ALA A 643 37.64 -23.65 4.85
C ALA A 643 38.34 -23.60 6.23
N GLN A 644 39.66 -23.39 6.26
CA GLN A 644 40.40 -23.21 7.52
C GLN A 644 39.97 -21.93 8.27
N ASP A 645 39.68 -20.86 7.54
CA ASP A 645 39.23 -19.60 8.11
C ASP A 645 37.80 -19.68 8.66
N VAL A 646 36.90 -20.39 7.96
CA VAL A 646 35.57 -20.76 8.46
C VAL A 646 35.68 -21.59 9.74
N ALA A 647 36.55 -22.60 9.74
CA ALA A 647 36.77 -23.46 10.91
C ALA A 647 37.34 -22.69 12.11
N ARG A 648 38.28 -21.75 11.89
CA ARG A 648 38.82 -20.89 12.97
C ARG A 648 37.76 -19.96 13.56
N LEU A 649 36.95 -19.30 12.72
CA LEU A 649 35.88 -18.43 13.23
C LEU A 649 34.81 -19.24 13.96
N ARG A 650 34.46 -20.42 13.45
CA ARG A 650 33.55 -21.37 14.13
C ARG A 650 34.09 -21.80 15.49
N ALA A 651 35.36 -22.20 15.58
CA ALA A 651 35.99 -22.55 16.85
C ALA A 651 36.00 -21.36 17.84
N THR A 652 36.12 -20.13 17.33
CA THR A 652 36.04 -18.91 18.15
C THR A 652 34.61 -18.67 18.66
N LEU A 653 33.60 -18.91 17.82
CA LEU A 653 32.17 -18.83 18.17
C LEU A 653 31.74 -19.95 19.14
N ASP A 654 32.36 -21.11 19.06
CA ASP A 654 32.08 -22.27 19.92
C ASP A 654 32.82 -22.18 21.26
N ALA A 655 33.99 -21.53 21.30
CA ALA A 655 34.71 -21.19 22.52
C ALA A 655 34.18 -19.92 23.20
N ALA A 656 33.38 -19.10 22.50
CA ALA A 656 32.70 -17.96 23.10
C ALA A 656 31.60 -18.46 24.04
N PRO A 657 31.56 -18.01 25.31
CA PRO A 657 30.47 -18.38 26.21
C PRO A 657 29.15 -17.94 25.57
N ALA A 658 28.12 -18.80 25.61
CA ALA A 658 26.77 -18.49 25.17
C ALA A 658 26.17 -17.31 25.97
N LYS A 659 26.59 -16.10 25.65
CA LYS A 659 25.90 -14.85 25.97
C LYS A 659 24.90 -14.67 24.82
N SER A 660 23.58 -14.64 25.00
CA SER A 660 22.79 -14.15 26.12
C SER A 660 21.33 -14.60 25.93
N ALA A 661 20.86 -15.61 26.68
CA ALA A 661 19.42 -15.86 26.83
C ALA A 661 18.72 -14.71 27.57
N LEU A 662 19.48 -14.01 28.43
CA LEU A 662 19.06 -12.84 29.19
C LEU A 662 19.35 -11.56 28.40
N VAL A 663 18.29 -10.85 27.98
CA VAL A 663 18.38 -9.56 27.28
C VAL A 663 18.66 -8.45 28.29
N VAL A 664 17.91 -8.42 29.39
CA VAL A 664 18.12 -7.45 30.46
C VAL A 664 17.60 -7.99 31.81
N ASN A 665 18.29 -7.62 32.89
CA ASN A 665 17.83 -7.88 34.25
C ASN A 665 17.41 -6.56 34.91
N LEU A 666 16.11 -6.26 34.85
CA LEU A 666 15.54 -5.06 35.46
C LEU A 666 15.59 -5.12 36.99
N ALA A 667 15.54 -6.30 37.59
CA ALA A 667 15.67 -6.47 39.04
C ALA A 667 17.03 -5.99 39.60
N LYS A 668 18.08 -5.94 38.76
CA LYS A 668 19.36 -5.31 39.11
C LYS A 668 19.28 -3.78 39.12
N LEU A 669 18.42 -3.18 38.30
CA LEU A 669 18.23 -1.73 38.24
C LEU A 669 17.26 -1.26 39.33
N ASP A 670 16.20 -2.03 39.58
CA ASP A 670 15.18 -1.74 40.57
C ASP A 670 14.64 -3.07 41.14
N LYS A 671 14.83 -3.31 42.43
CA LYS A 671 14.45 -4.59 43.06
C LYS A 671 12.94 -4.86 43.01
N ALA A 672 12.13 -3.81 42.83
CA ALA A 672 10.69 -3.94 42.68
C ALA A 672 10.26 -4.27 41.24
N ALA A 673 11.20 -4.43 40.29
CA ALA A 673 10.88 -4.63 38.89
C ALA A 673 10.08 -5.92 38.64
N MET A 674 8.90 -5.75 38.07
CA MET A 674 7.97 -6.80 37.63
C MET A 674 7.40 -6.42 36.25
N PRO A 675 8.15 -6.67 35.16
CA PRO A 675 7.69 -6.41 33.80
C PRO A 675 6.45 -7.27 33.49
N THR A 676 5.33 -6.64 33.19
CA THR A 676 4.02 -7.30 32.95
C THR A 676 3.51 -7.18 31.53
N GLN A 677 4.17 -6.39 30.67
CA GLN A 677 3.87 -6.32 29.26
C GLN A 677 5.14 -5.97 28.47
N ILE A 678 5.28 -6.53 27.26
CA ILE A 678 6.37 -6.20 26.31
C ILE A 678 5.75 -5.81 24.98
N VAL A 679 6.27 -4.74 24.35
CA VAL A 679 5.89 -4.32 22.99
C VAL A 679 7.12 -3.87 22.21
N ILE A 680 7.06 -3.95 20.88
CA ILE A 680 8.17 -3.62 19.98
C ILE A 680 7.74 -2.56 18.98
N ALA A 681 8.38 -1.38 19.01
CA ALA A 681 8.15 -0.26 18.09
C ALA A 681 9.48 0.25 17.52
N GLY A 682 10.19 -0.61 16.79
CA GLY A 682 11.59 -0.38 16.37
C GLY A 682 12.62 -0.58 17.49
N VAL A 683 12.22 -0.32 18.74
CA VAL A 683 12.92 -0.69 19.98
C VAL A 683 11.98 -1.44 20.93
N THR A 684 12.53 -2.13 21.92
CA THR A 684 11.74 -2.91 22.89
C THR A 684 11.34 -2.02 24.07
N TYR A 685 10.06 -2.02 24.41
CA TYR A 685 9.53 -1.38 25.62
C TYR A 685 8.97 -2.44 26.56
N ALA A 686 9.23 -2.27 27.86
CA ALA A 686 8.67 -3.10 28.91
C ALA A 686 7.92 -2.24 29.93
N LEU A 687 6.63 -2.55 30.09
CA LEU A 687 5.82 -1.98 31.15
C LEU A 687 6.06 -2.78 32.42
N ASP A 688 6.47 -2.10 33.47
CA ASP A 688 6.79 -2.68 34.75
C ASP A 688 5.78 -2.19 35.79
N SER A 689 4.86 -3.07 36.18
CA SER A 689 3.83 -2.76 37.17
C SER A 689 4.38 -2.75 38.60
N GLY A 690 5.54 -3.34 38.84
CA GLY A 690 6.16 -3.29 40.16
C GLY A 690 6.74 -1.89 40.44
N THR A 691 7.41 -1.30 39.44
CA THR A 691 7.99 0.05 39.55
C THR A 691 7.10 1.16 39.02
N GLN A 692 6.00 0.82 38.32
CA GLN A 692 5.10 1.76 37.63
C GLN A 692 5.85 2.61 36.59
N LYS A 693 6.80 1.99 35.89
CA LYS A 693 7.64 2.61 34.85
C LYS A 693 7.47 1.86 33.53
N ILE A 694 7.77 2.56 32.43
CA ILE A 694 8.05 1.93 31.14
C ILE A 694 9.54 2.08 30.86
N TRP A 695 10.20 0.94 30.69
CA TRP A 695 11.61 0.84 30.35
C TRP A 695 11.76 0.75 28.84
N ARG A 696 12.64 1.57 28.26
CA ARG A 696 13.20 1.37 26.92
C ARG A 696 14.41 0.46 27.05
N ILE A 697 14.41 -0.64 26.33
CA ILE A 697 15.50 -1.63 26.35
C ILE A 697 16.24 -1.47 25.03
N ASP A 698 17.48 -1.02 25.13
CA ASP A 698 18.36 -0.79 24.00
C ASP A 698 19.05 -2.11 23.60
N THR A 699 19.61 -2.17 22.38
CA THR A 699 20.13 -3.42 21.80
C THR A 699 21.38 -3.94 22.50
N ASP A 700 22.05 -3.11 23.28
CA ASP A 700 23.18 -3.46 24.14
C ASP A 700 22.76 -4.13 25.46
N GLY A 701 21.46 -4.31 25.69
CA GLY A 701 20.90 -4.88 26.92
C GLY A 701 20.78 -3.87 28.07
N SER A 702 21.07 -2.59 27.82
CA SER A 702 20.79 -1.53 28.78
C SER A 702 19.30 -1.21 28.81
N ALA A 703 18.80 -0.75 29.96
CA ALA A 703 17.42 -0.32 30.10
C ALA A 703 17.33 1.05 30.76
N THR A 704 16.57 1.94 30.15
CA THR A 704 16.35 3.31 30.62
C THR A 704 14.86 3.54 30.88
N ALA A 705 14.51 4.04 32.06
CA ALA A 705 13.12 4.42 32.35
C ALA A 705 12.74 5.67 31.54
N VAL A 706 11.81 5.54 30.61
CA VAL A 706 11.40 6.62 29.69
C VAL A 706 10.05 7.25 30.05
N ILE A 707 9.17 6.48 30.69
CA ILE A 707 7.86 6.97 31.15
C ILE A 707 7.63 6.50 32.57
N GLN A 708 7.22 7.42 33.43
CA GLN A 708 6.85 7.16 34.82
C GLN A 708 5.81 8.18 35.28
N LYS A 709 5.09 7.86 36.36
CA LYS A 709 4.06 8.74 36.94
C LYS A 709 4.58 10.17 37.10
N GLY A 710 3.76 11.14 36.68
CA GLY A 710 4.06 12.58 36.75
C GLY A 710 4.70 13.15 35.48
N LEU A 711 5.29 12.34 34.61
CA LEU A 711 5.84 12.81 33.33
C LEU A 711 4.72 13.35 32.44
N ALA A 712 4.78 14.63 32.06
CA ALA A 712 3.73 15.31 31.28
C ALA A 712 2.29 15.11 31.83
N GLY A 713 2.15 14.92 33.15
CA GLY A 713 0.87 14.71 33.82
C GLY A 713 0.26 13.32 33.67
N ILE A 714 1.03 12.32 33.21
CA ILE A 714 0.57 10.91 33.18
C ILE A 714 0.40 10.36 34.61
N GLY A 715 -0.67 9.58 34.81
CA GLY A 715 -0.83 8.74 35.99
C GLY A 715 0.12 7.54 36.01
N SER A 716 -0.20 6.53 36.80
CA SER A 716 0.58 5.29 36.85
C SER A 716 0.33 4.45 35.58
N PRO A 717 1.32 4.16 34.72
CA PRO A 717 1.12 3.39 33.49
C PRO A 717 0.53 2.00 33.76
N GLN A 718 -0.55 1.64 33.06
CA GLN A 718 -1.28 0.38 33.26
C GLN A 718 -1.21 -0.56 32.06
N ARG A 719 -1.25 -0.02 30.83
CA ARG A 719 -1.17 -0.80 29.58
C ARG A 719 -0.43 0.01 28.53
N MET A 720 0.15 -0.68 27.56
CA MET A 720 0.75 -0.06 26.39
C MET A 720 0.42 -0.81 25.10
N ALA A 721 0.50 -0.10 23.99
CA ALA A 721 0.34 -0.64 22.64
C ALA A 721 1.22 0.13 21.66
N VAL A 722 1.52 -0.46 20.51
CA VAL A 722 2.39 0.13 19.50
C VAL A 722 1.69 0.19 18.15
N ALA A 723 1.96 1.25 17.39
CA ALA A 723 1.59 1.34 15.98
C ALA A 723 2.68 2.10 15.22
N GLY A 724 3.44 1.39 14.37
CA GLY A 724 4.63 1.93 13.72
C GLY A 724 5.71 2.31 14.74
N ASP A 725 6.17 3.55 14.70
CA ASP A 725 7.18 4.13 15.60
C ASP A 725 6.57 4.81 16.84
N VAL A 726 5.27 4.64 17.07
CA VAL A 726 4.52 5.31 18.14
C VAL A 726 4.16 4.33 19.25
N LEU A 727 4.48 4.70 20.48
CA LEU A 727 4.04 4.01 21.68
C LEU A 727 2.82 4.72 22.29
N TYR A 728 1.73 3.99 22.50
CA TYR A 728 0.53 4.44 23.18
C TYR A 728 0.52 3.88 24.60
N VAL A 729 0.16 4.70 25.58
CA VAL A 729 0.16 4.33 27.00
C VAL A 729 -1.17 4.70 27.64
N LEU A 730 -1.78 3.74 28.33
CA LEU A 730 -2.96 3.94 29.16
C LEU A 730 -2.52 4.05 30.63
N ASP A 731 -2.97 5.09 31.33
CA ASP A 731 -2.72 5.26 32.76
C ASP A 731 -3.87 4.72 33.65
N ASP A 732 -3.64 4.76 34.97
CA ASP A 732 -4.61 4.38 36.02
C ASP A 732 -5.86 5.28 36.05
N GLY A 733 -5.76 6.50 35.53
CA GLY A 733 -6.90 7.39 35.29
C GLY A 733 -7.72 7.05 34.04
N GLY A 734 -7.31 6.05 33.27
CA GLY A 734 -7.92 5.63 32.01
C GLY A 734 -7.66 6.61 30.84
N LYS A 735 -6.66 7.49 30.95
CA LYS A 735 -6.26 8.44 29.91
C LYS A 735 -5.23 7.78 28.99
N ILE A 736 -5.26 8.15 27.71
CA ILE A 736 -4.30 7.66 26.72
C ILE A 736 -3.28 8.75 26.43
N PHE A 737 -2.02 8.36 26.37
CA PHE A 737 -0.89 9.18 25.98
C PHE A 737 -0.20 8.58 24.77
N LYS A 738 0.40 9.45 23.96
CA LYS A 738 1.23 9.12 22.82
C LYS A 738 2.67 9.51 23.11
N TRP A 739 3.57 8.54 23.03
CA TRP A 739 5.01 8.72 23.11
C TRP A 739 5.63 8.58 21.71
N GLN A 740 6.23 9.66 21.21
CA GLN A 740 6.93 9.68 19.92
C GLN A 740 8.03 10.74 19.97
N ARG A 741 9.24 10.42 19.46
CA ARG A 741 10.41 11.33 19.47
C ARG A 741 10.66 11.93 20.86
N GLU A 742 10.69 11.07 21.87
CA GLU A 742 10.96 11.42 23.27
C GLU A 742 9.97 12.41 23.91
N THR A 743 8.82 12.61 23.27
CA THR A 743 7.78 13.51 23.77
C THR A 743 6.53 12.72 24.12
N LEU A 744 6.05 12.87 25.37
CA LEU A 744 4.78 12.31 25.83
C LEU A 744 3.66 13.36 25.65
N THR A 745 2.63 13.03 24.87
CA THR A 745 1.50 13.92 24.59
C THR A 745 0.18 13.26 25.00
N PRO A 746 -0.69 13.89 25.81
CA PRO A 746 -2.01 13.35 26.11
C PRO A 746 -2.90 13.36 24.86
N LEU A 747 -3.68 12.30 24.68
CA LEU A 747 -4.68 12.20 23.62
C LEU A 747 -6.10 12.33 24.19
N SER A 748 -6.94 13.08 23.49
CA SER A 748 -8.37 13.13 23.82
C SER A 748 -9.05 11.84 23.38
N VAL A 749 -9.91 11.24 24.21
CA VAL A 749 -10.74 10.09 23.84
C VAL A 749 -12.19 10.50 24.01
N ALA A 750 -12.89 10.70 22.89
CA ALA A 750 -14.30 11.05 22.91
C ALA A 750 -15.15 9.86 23.36
N ASP A 751 -16.16 10.12 24.21
CA ASP A 751 -17.08 9.11 24.75
C ASP A 751 -16.35 7.85 25.25
N ARG A 752 -15.50 8.02 26.28
CA ARG A 752 -14.72 6.92 26.87
C ARG A 752 -15.64 5.89 27.54
N ARG A 753 -15.89 4.77 26.85
CA ARG A 753 -16.78 3.69 27.28
C ARG A 753 -16.13 2.60 28.14
N TYR A 754 -14.82 2.41 28.03
CA TYR A 754 -14.10 1.39 28.80
C TYR A 754 -13.90 1.83 30.26
N LYS A 755 -13.96 0.87 31.18
CA LYS A 755 -13.77 1.09 32.63
C LYS A 755 -12.61 0.27 33.18
N ASP A 756 -12.52 -1.00 32.78
CA ASP A 756 -11.47 -1.92 33.23
C ASP A 756 -10.86 -2.59 31.99
N VAL A 757 -9.72 -2.08 31.55
CA VAL A 757 -9.08 -2.50 30.31
C VAL A 757 -8.29 -3.80 30.53
N ALA A 758 -8.74 -4.89 29.90
CA ALA A 758 -7.96 -6.12 29.82
C ALA A 758 -6.69 -5.87 29.01
N GLN A 759 -6.86 -5.42 27.77
CA GLN A 759 -5.80 -5.13 26.82
C GLN A 759 -6.32 -4.13 25.79
N PHE A 760 -5.42 -3.35 25.20
CA PHE A 760 -5.75 -2.56 24.03
C PHE A 760 -4.66 -2.69 22.98
N VAL A 761 -5.04 -2.55 21.71
CA VAL A 761 -4.15 -2.66 20.55
C VAL A 761 -4.47 -1.51 19.60
N VAL A 762 -3.47 -1.01 18.88
CA VAL A 762 -3.65 0.04 17.87
C VAL A 762 -3.23 -0.52 16.51
N VAL A 763 -4.20 -0.70 15.60
CA VAL A 763 -4.00 -1.27 14.26
C VAL A 763 -4.75 -0.43 13.24
N ALA A 764 -4.13 -0.18 12.08
CA ALA A 764 -4.77 0.52 10.95
C ALA A 764 -5.49 1.82 11.37
N ASN A 765 -4.80 2.67 12.14
CA ASN A 765 -5.32 3.97 12.60
C ASN A 765 -6.57 3.88 13.51
N SER A 766 -6.80 2.72 14.14
CA SER A 766 -7.87 2.49 15.10
C SER A 766 -7.33 1.86 16.38
N MET A 767 -7.87 2.26 17.53
CA MET A 767 -7.58 1.67 18.83
C MET A 767 -8.72 0.71 19.20
N TYR A 768 -8.38 -0.53 19.51
CA TYR A 768 -9.30 -1.57 19.96
C TYR A 768 -9.07 -1.78 21.46
N VAL A 769 -10.10 -1.60 22.27
CA VAL A 769 -10.02 -1.73 23.73
C VAL A 769 -10.92 -2.86 24.19
N LEU A 770 -10.34 -3.92 24.76
CA LEU A 770 -11.06 -5.01 25.38
C LEU A 770 -11.37 -4.66 26.84
N ASP A 771 -12.64 -4.43 27.13
CA ASP A 771 -13.11 -4.04 28.46
C ASP A 771 -13.65 -5.24 29.23
N LYS A 772 -13.13 -5.48 30.44
CA LYS A 772 -13.53 -6.58 31.32
C LYS A 772 -14.93 -6.38 31.90
N THR A 773 -15.31 -5.14 32.18
CA THR A 773 -16.60 -4.85 32.82
C THR A 773 -17.77 -5.13 31.88
N SER A 774 -17.67 -4.68 30.62
CA SER A 774 -18.70 -4.89 29.60
C SER A 774 -18.50 -6.15 28.76
N ALA A 775 -17.37 -6.84 28.91
CA ALA A 775 -16.94 -7.94 28.05
C ALA A 775 -17.06 -7.58 26.55
N GLN A 776 -16.75 -6.33 26.19
CA GLN A 776 -16.92 -5.76 24.85
C GLN A 776 -15.57 -5.27 24.31
N VAL A 777 -15.42 -5.30 22.98
CA VAL A 777 -14.33 -4.63 22.27
C VAL A 777 -14.83 -3.30 21.73
N TRP A 778 -14.26 -2.20 22.21
CA TRP A 778 -14.57 -0.86 21.74
C TRP A 778 -13.54 -0.43 20.68
N ARG A 779 -14.01 -0.09 19.48
CA ARG A 779 -13.16 0.44 18.40
C ARG A 779 -13.26 1.96 18.35
N TYR A 780 -12.14 2.63 18.62
CA TYR A 780 -12.01 4.08 18.50
C TYR A 780 -11.19 4.44 17.26
N GLN A 781 -11.72 5.30 16.40
CA GLN A 781 -11.00 5.75 15.20
C GLN A 781 -10.08 6.93 15.55
N LEU A 782 -8.81 6.89 15.10
CA LEU A 782 -7.89 8.01 15.32
C LEU A 782 -8.31 9.21 14.46
N VAL A 783 -8.41 10.36 15.11
CA VAL A 783 -8.69 11.68 14.51
C VAL A 783 -7.61 12.68 14.94
N VAL A 784 -7.62 13.88 14.37
CA VAL A 784 -6.65 14.91 14.74
C VAL A 784 -6.79 15.24 16.24
N GLY A 785 -5.72 15.01 17.00
CA GLY A 785 -5.65 15.30 18.44
C GLY A 785 -6.19 14.22 19.37
N GLY A 786 -6.64 13.06 18.86
CA GLY A 786 -7.18 12.01 19.72
C GLY A 786 -7.97 10.92 19.00
N PHE A 787 -8.92 10.35 19.71
CA PHE A 787 -9.78 9.25 19.28
C PHE A 787 -11.24 9.69 19.28
N ALA A 788 -11.93 9.43 18.18
CA ALA A 788 -13.36 9.71 18.03
C ALA A 788 -14.21 8.75 18.89
N ALA A 789 -15.52 9.04 18.99
CA ALA A 789 -16.45 8.21 19.74
C ALA A 789 -16.38 6.74 19.28
N PRO A 790 -16.44 5.77 20.21
CA PRO A 790 -16.21 4.39 19.90
C PRO A 790 -17.43 3.75 19.24
N VAL A 791 -17.17 2.63 18.58
CA VAL A 791 -18.17 1.67 18.14
C VAL A 791 -18.02 0.39 18.96
N ALA A 792 -19.12 -0.14 19.49
CA ALA A 792 -19.15 -1.47 20.08
C ALA A 792 -18.97 -2.50 18.95
N LEU A 793 -17.84 -3.20 18.96
CA LEU A 793 -17.42 -4.01 17.83
C LEU A 793 -18.02 -5.42 17.89
N LEU A 794 -18.08 -6.08 19.04
CA LEU A 794 -18.67 -7.42 19.11
C LEU A 794 -20.20 -7.33 19.12
N ASP A 795 -20.84 -8.17 18.30
CA ASP A 795 -22.30 -8.32 18.29
C ASP A 795 -22.85 -8.89 19.61
N GLN A 796 -22.09 -9.75 20.26
CA GLN A 796 -22.36 -10.28 21.59
C GLN A 796 -21.12 -10.10 22.49
N PRO A 797 -21.31 -9.86 23.81
CA PRO A 797 -20.21 -9.81 24.75
C PRO A 797 -19.40 -11.12 24.75
N VAL A 798 -18.11 -11.01 25.05
CA VAL A 798 -17.20 -12.15 25.18
C VAL A 798 -17.77 -13.13 26.22
N PRO A 799 -17.91 -14.42 25.88
CA PRO A 799 -18.30 -15.44 26.85
C PRO A 799 -17.15 -15.64 27.85
N GLY A 800 -17.43 -15.40 29.14
CA GLY A 800 -16.42 -15.47 30.20
C GLY A 800 -15.66 -14.16 30.42
N THR A 801 -14.59 -14.21 31.22
CA THR A 801 -13.80 -13.02 31.54
C THR A 801 -12.68 -12.82 30.52
N PRO A 802 -12.65 -11.72 29.76
CA PRO A 802 -11.60 -11.46 28.79
C PRO A 802 -10.25 -11.19 29.47
N ARG A 803 -9.17 -11.73 28.88
CA ARG A 803 -7.81 -11.65 29.41
C ARG A 803 -6.83 -10.99 28.44
N SER A 804 -6.74 -11.48 27.20
CA SER A 804 -5.81 -10.98 26.17
C SER A 804 -6.53 -10.71 24.84
N LEU A 805 -5.98 -9.78 24.05
CA LEU A 805 -6.52 -9.31 22.77
C LEU A 805 -5.41 -9.23 21.71
N ALA A 806 -5.64 -9.85 20.55
CA ALA A 806 -4.88 -9.59 19.33
C ALA A 806 -5.83 -9.24 18.17
N VAL A 807 -5.39 -8.36 17.27
CA VAL A 807 -6.22 -7.88 16.14
C VAL A 807 -5.39 -7.89 14.87
N ASP A 808 -5.91 -8.53 13.83
CA ASP A 808 -5.37 -8.53 12.46
C ASP A 808 -6.52 -8.35 11.45
N SER A 809 -6.72 -9.28 10.51
CA SER A 809 -7.96 -9.38 9.73
C SER A 809 -9.17 -9.82 10.58
N ASP A 810 -8.91 -10.49 11.70
CA ASP A 810 -9.87 -10.98 12.68
C ASP A 810 -9.53 -10.42 14.08
N ILE A 811 -10.43 -10.64 15.04
CA ILE A 811 -10.21 -10.34 16.45
C ILE A 811 -10.05 -11.67 17.19
N TRP A 812 -8.96 -11.76 17.94
CA TRP A 812 -8.64 -12.94 18.72
C TRP A 812 -8.61 -12.59 20.21
N ILE A 813 -9.33 -13.36 21.00
CA ILE A 813 -9.50 -13.11 22.44
C ILE A 813 -9.15 -14.37 23.22
N VAL A 814 -8.32 -14.21 24.24
CA VAL A 814 -8.11 -15.25 25.25
C VAL A 814 -8.90 -14.90 26.50
N THR A 815 -9.62 -15.87 27.06
CA THR A 815 -10.39 -15.72 28.30
C THR A 815 -9.64 -16.30 29.51
N THR A 816 -10.10 -16.00 30.73
CA THR A 816 -9.46 -16.51 31.95
C THR A 816 -9.59 -18.03 32.14
N ASP A 817 -10.59 -18.65 31.51
CA ASP A 817 -10.75 -20.11 31.41
C ASP A 817 -9.96 -20.72 30.23
N ALA A 818 -9.02 -19.95 29.67
CA ALA A 818 -8.07 -20.37 28.64
C ALA A 818 -8.71 -20.76 27.29
N GLN A 819 -9.90 -20.24 26.98
CA GLN A 819 -10.49 -20.37 25.64
C GLN A 819 -9.88 -19.34 24.70
N VAL A 820 -9.62 -19.75 23.46
CA VAL A 820 -9.22 -18.85 22.37
C VAL A 820 -10.43 -18.66 21.46
N LEU A 821 -10.88 -17.42 21.33
CA LEU A 821 -12.08 -17.05 20.59
C LEU A 821 -11.69 -16.23 19.36
N ARG A 822 -12.35 -16.53 18.23
CA ARG A 822 -12.18 -15.81 16.96
C ARG A 822 -13.44 -15.04 16.61
N TYR A 823 -13.30 -13.77 16.23
CA TYR A 823 -14.38 -12.96 15.69
C TYR A 823 -13.94 -12.38 14.35
N HIS A 824 -14.77 -12.53 13.32
CA HIS A 824 -14.51 -11.99 12.00
C HIS A 824 -15.05 -10.57 11.89
N ILE A 825 -14.23 -9.65 11.37
CA ILE A 825 -14.64 -8.26 11.13
C ILE A 825 -15.40 -8.22 9.81
N ASN A 826 -16.70 -7.93 9.85
CA ASN A 826 -17.55 -7.96 8.66
C ASN A 826 -17.16 -6.84 7.67
N ALA A 827 -17.08 -7.15 6.37
CA ALA A 827 -16.65 -6.23 5.32
C ALA A 827 -17.54 -4.97 5.27
N GLY A 828 -16.93 -3.79 5.46
CA GLY A 828 -17.64 -2.50 5.49
C GLY A 828 -18.45 -2.22 6.77
N ALA A 829 -18.39 -3.10 7.78
CA ALA A 829 -19.25 -3.02 8.95
C ALA A 829 -18.62 -2.34 10.18
N THR A 830 -19.52 -1.93 11.07
CA THR A 830 -19.25 -1.44 12.43
C THR A 830 -19.13 -2.56 13.47
N THR A 831 -19.37 -3.83 13.08
CA THR A 831 -19.44 -4.98 13.99
C THR A 831 -18.59 -6.17 13.53
N ALA A 832 -18.29 -7.07 14.47
CA ALA A 832 -17.57 -8.32 14.31
C ALA A 832 -18.39 -9.44 14.95
N SER A 833 -18.42 -10.59 14.27
CA SER A 833 -19.25 -11.74 14.67
C SER A 833 -18.38 -12.94 15.02
N ARG A 834 -18.78 -13.70 16.04
CA ARG A 834 -18.04 -14.88 16.50
C ARG A 834 -18.02 -15.95 15.40
N VAL A 835 -16.84 -16.50 15.15
CA VAL A 835 -16.63 -17.63 14.22
C VAL A 835 -16.23 -18.86 15.04
N PRO A 836 -16.75 -20.07 14.73
CA PRO A 836 -16.27 -21.30 15.33
C PRO A 836 -14.76 -21.45 15.15
N PHE A 837 -14.06 -21.71 16.24
CA PHE A 837 -12.62 -21.89 16.25
C PHE A 837 -12.24 -22.77 17.42
N ASP A 838 -11.64 -23.92 17.12
CA ASP A 838 -11.19 -24.91 18.08
C ASP A 838 -9.75 -25.29 17.78
N ILE A 839 -8.91 -25.33 18.81
CA ILE A 839 -7.50 -25.71 18.66
C ILE A 839 -7.38 -27.23 18.77
N HIS A 840 -6.82 -27.84 17.74
CA HIS A 840 -6.48 -29.25 17.67
C HIS A 840 -5.07 -29.44 18.24
N TRP A 841 -5.02 -29.72 19.54
CA TRP A 841 -3.76 -29.99 20.24
C TRP A 841 -3.13 -31.30 19.76
N THR A 842 -1.82 -31.28 19.50
CA THR A 842 -1.06 -32.51 19.15
C THR A 842 -0.66 -33.33 20.39
N ALA A 843 -0.73 -32.70 21.56
CA ALA A 843 -0.38 -33.26 22.86
C ALA A 843 -1.36 -32.72 23.92
N ASP A 844 -0.96 -32.73 25.19
CA ASP A 844 -1.79 -32.19 26.28
C ASP A 844 -2.32 -30.79 25.97
N ALA A 845 -3.61 -30.60 26.24
CA ALA A 845 -4.29 -29.33 26.04
C ALA A 845 -3.57 -28.23 26.83
N ALA A 846 -3.19 -27.17 26.12
CA ALA A 846 -2.53 -26.02 26.74
C ALA A 846 -3.54 -25.14 27.46
N LEU A 847 -3.04 -24.28 28.37
CA LEU A 847 -3.85 -23.22 28.96
C LEU A 847 -3.30 -21.85 28.54
N PRO A 848 -3.73 -21.33 27.38
CA PRO A 848 -3.34 -20.01 26.92
C PRO A 848 -3.70 -18.92 27.93
N ILE A 849 -2.71 -18.09 28.27
CA ILE A 849 -2.90 -16.91 29.13
C ILE A 849 -2.67 -15.58 28.41
N ASP A 850 -1.98 -15.62 27.27
CA ASP A 850 -1.69 -14.49 26.41
C ASP A 850 -1.55 -14.96 24.95
N LEU A 851 -1.80 -14.06 24.01
CA LEU A 851 -1.78 -14.32 22.57
C LEU A 851 -1.18 -13.13 21.83
N GLN A 852 -0.38 -13.43 20.81
CA GLN A 852 0.04 -12.45 19.81
C GLN A 852 -0.14 -12.95 18.38
N VAL A 853 -0.33 -12.00 17.48
CA VAL A 853 -0.38 -12.19 16.03
C VAL A 853 0.62 -11.24 15.40
N ARG A 854 1.34 -11.72 14.38
CA ARG A 854 2.25 -10.90 13.59
C ARG A 854 1.59 -10.59 12.24
N ASP A 855 1.52 -9.31 11.88
CA ASP A 855 0.98 -8.87 10.60
C ASP A 855 1.70 -9.58 9.43
N GLY A 856 0.93 -10.27 8.59
CA GLY A 856 1.44 -11.04 7.44
C GLY A 856 1.80 -12.50 7.73
N ASP A 857 1.85 -12.94 9.00
CA ASP A 857 1.95 -14.35 9.35
C ASP A 857 0.56 -14.97 9.54
N SER A 858 0.31 -16.09 8.89
CA SER A 858 -0.91 -16.91 9.11
C SER A 858 -0.84 -17.72 10.42
N ARG A 859 -0.20 -17.20 11.48
CA ARG A 859 0.11 -17.93 12.71
C ARG A 859 -0.27 -17.14 13.97
N LEU A 860 -0.78 -17.86 14.96
CA LEU A 860 -1.12 -17.43 16.31
C LEU A 860 -0.04 -17.94 17.27
N PHE A 861 0.50 -17.07 18.12
CA PHE A 861 1.45 -17.46 19.16
C PHE A 861 0.79 -17.35 20.52
N LEU A 862 0.74 -18.46 21.26
CA LEU A 862 0.08 -18.58 22.55
C LEU A 862 1.14 -18.80 23.64
N LEU A 863 0.92 -18.19 24.80
CA LEU A 863 1.70 -18.44 26.00
C LEU A 863 0.95 -19.46 26.89
N ASP A 864 1.54 -20.64 27.10
CA ASP A 864 0.99 -21.71 27.94
C ASP A 864 1.53 -21.61 29.38
N ASP A 865 0.65 -21.26 30.32
CA ASP A 865 1.00 -21.02 31.73
C ASP A 865 1.51 -22.28 32.46
N ARG A 866 0.93 -23.45 32.16
CA ARG A 866 1.27 -24.69 32.90
C ARG A 866 2.64 -25.22 32.55
N ALA A 867 2.99 -25.19 31.27
CA ALA A 867 4.15 -25.92 30.75
C ALA A 867 5.34 -25.02 30.38
N ARG A 868 5.27 -23.71 30.70
CA ARG A 868 6.36 -22.72 30.44
C ARG A 868 6.87 -22.79 29.00
N ARG A 869 5.93 -22.70 28.06
CA ARG A 869 6.22 -22.83 26.63
C ARG A 869 5.36 -21.91 25.81
N PHE A 870 5.85 -21.59 24.62
CA PHE A 870 5.06 -20.95 23.57
C PHE A 870 4.49 -22.02 22.67
N ILE A 871 3.28 -21.78 22.17
CA ILE A 871 2.62 -22.67 21.22
C ILE A 871 2.28 -21.87 19.99
N VAL A 872 2.61 -22.42 18.83
CA VAL A 872 2.30 -21.82 17.53
C VAL A 872 1.14 -22.59 16.93
N VAL A 873 0.09 -21.90 16.56
CA VAL A 873 -1.13 -22.47 15.97
C VAL A 873 -1.40 -21.77 14.64
N ASP A 874 -1.86 -22.49 13.61
CA ASP A 874 -2.34 -21.86 12.38
C ASP A 874 -3.74 -21.25 12.55
N ARG A 875 -4.23 -20.54 11.53
CA ARG A 875 -5.55 -19.92 11.55
C ARG A 875 -6.73 -20.91 11.49
N ASP A 876 -6.47 -22.17 11.17
CA ASP A 876 -7.45 -23.26 11.15
C ASP A 876 -7.47 -24.02 12.49
N GLY A 877 -6.67 -23.59 13.46
CA GLY A 877 -6.62 -24.17 14.80
C GLY A 877 -5.68 -25.37 14.90
N ARG A 878 -4.83 -25.66 13.91
CA ARG A 878 -3.85 -26.75 14.00
C ARG A 878 -2.60 -26.27 14.71
N GLU A 879 -2.18 -27.04 15.71
CA GLU A 879 -0.92 -26.79 16.40
C GLU A 879 0.28 -27.11 15.49
N ILE A 880 1.17 -26.12 15.30
CA ILE A 880 2.36 -26.21 14.45
C ILE A 880 3.59 -26.59 15.26
N ALA A 881 3.78 -25.96 16.42
CA ALA A 881 4.99 -26.11 17.22
C ALA A 881 4.77 -25.80 18.70
N ARG A 882 5.58 -26.43 19.55
CA ARG A 882 5.74 -26.08 20.97
C ARG A 882 7.19 -25.70 21.22
N ILE A 883 7.41 -24.49 21.72
CA ILE A 883 8.73 -23.90 21.94
C ILE A 883 8.93 -23.80 23.44
N ALA A 884 9.83 -24.62 24.00
CA ALA A 884 10.14 -24.58 25.42
C ALA A 884 10.88 -23.28 25.77
N THR A 885 10.54 -22.71 26.92
CA THR A 885 11.36 -21.64 27.52
C THR A 885 12.53 -22.22 28.31
N ALA A 886 13.54 -21.39 28.57
CA ALA A 886 14.69 -21.76 29.39
C ALA A 886 14.24 -22.27 30.79
N PRO A 887 14.55 -23.53 31.15
CA PRO A 887 14.04 -24.16 32.37
C PRO A 887 14.56 -23.51 33.66
N GLU A 888 15.76 -22.91 33.61
CA GLU A 888 16.40 -22.21 34.72
C GLU A 888 15.75 -20.88 35.11
N LEU A 889 14.83 -20.34 34.29
CA LEU A 889 14.24 -19.03 34.51
C LEU A 889 12.79 -19.07 35.04
N PRO A 890 12.34 -17.99 35.70
CA PRO A 890 10.98 -17.87 36.21
C PRO A 890 9.93 -17.99 35.10
N ARG A 891 8.66 -18.15 35.47
CA ARG A 891 7.60 -18.32 34.48
C ARG A 891 7.41 -17.05 33.65
N PRO A 892 7.34 -17.15 32.31
CA PRO A 892 6.98 -16.03 31.46
C PRO A 892 5.54 -15.58 31.74
N ILE A 893 5.33 -14.28 31.92
CA ILE A 893 4.01 -13.68 32.20
C ILE A 893 3.47 -12.81 31.06
N ALA A 894 4.37 -12.34 30.19
CA ALA A 894 4.05 -11.63 28.96
C ALA A 894 5.16 -11.88 27.93
N PHE A 895 4.83 -11.73 26.66
CA PHE A 895 5.79 -11.91 25.58
C PHE A 895 5.53 -10.94 24.43
N ALA A 896 6.50 -10.83 23.52
CA ALA A 896 6.37 -10.16 22.24
C ALA A 896 7.14 -10.92 21.15
N ILE A 897 6.60 -10.91 19.93
CA ILE A 897 7.24 -11.59 18.80
C ILE A 897 8.19 -10.60 18.09
N SER A 898 9.45 -10.97 17.92
CA SER A 898 10.44 -10.22 17.16
C SER A 898 10.91 -11.03 15.94
N GLY A 899 11.61 -10.39 14.99
CA GLY A 899 12.11 -11.09 13.80
C GLY A 899 13.16 -12.17 14.10
N ASP A 900 13.82 -12.06 15.24
CA ASP A 900 14.91 -12.88 15.74
C ASP A 900 14.52 -13.80 16.92
N GLY A 901 13.24 -13.84 17.33
CA GLY A 901 12.75 -14.75 18.37
C GLY A 901 11.50 -14.29 19.10
N ILE A 902 11.27 -14.88 20.28
CA ILE A 902 10.22 -14.50 21.24
C ILE A 902 10.90 -13.83 22.43
N LEU A 903 10.55 -12.58 22.69
CA LEU A 903 10.94 -11.88 23.91
C LEU A 903 9.93 -12.20 25.01
N SER A 904 10.37 -12.57 26.20
CA SER A 904 9.48 -12.81 27.34
C SER A 904 9.93 -12.13 28.61
N ALA A 905 8.94 -11.71 29.41
CA ALA A 905 9.12 -11.09 30.72
C ALA A 905 8.93 -12.14 31.82
N ASN A 906 9.93 -12.29 32.69
CA ASN A 906 10.01 -13.31 33.71
C ASN A 906 10.54 -12.68 35.01
N GLU A 907 9.69 -12.45 36.01
CA GLU A 907 10.03 -11.97 37.38
C GLU A 907 11.26 -11.02 37.45
N GLY A 908 11.17 -9.86 36.80
CA GLY A 908 12.22 -8.83 36.82
C GLY A 908 13.32 -8.99 35.76
N THR A 909 13.21 -10.00 34.89
CA THR A 909 14.11 -10.21 33.75
C THR A 909 13.34 -10.23 32.43
N ILE A 910 14.05 -9.90 31.35
CA ILE A 910 13.55 -10.07 29.99
C ILE A 910 14.55 -10.93 29.23
N GLN A 911 14.03 -11.93 28.55
CA GLN A 911 14.81 -12.96 27.89
C GLN A 911 14.39 -13.13 26.43
N ARG A 912 15.26 -13.74 25.64
CA ARG A 912 15.03 -14.08 24.24
C ARG A 912 15.05 -15.59 24.05
N THR A 913 13.96 -16.13 23.52
CA THR A 913 13.85 -17.52 23.10
C THR A 913 13.85 -17.57 21.58
N PRO A 914 14.83 -18.21 20.92
CA PRO A 914 14.83 -18.37 19.47
C PRO A 914 13.59 -19.14 19.01
N ILE A 915 13.01 -18.76 17.87
CA ILE A 915 11.98 -19.58 17.21
C ILE A 915 12.71 -20.61 16.34
N PRO A 916 12.57 -21.92 16.60
CA PRO A 916 13.14 -22.95 15.74
C PRO A 916 12.63 -22.79 14.29
N LYS A 917 13.53 -22.96 13.31
CA LYS A 917 13.19 -22.85 11.88
C LYS A 917 12.14 -23.87 11.45
#